data_AF-I4I0H8-F1
#
_entry.id   AF-I4I0H8-F1
#
_cell.length_a   1.000
_cell.length_b   1.000
_cell.length_c   1.000
_cell.angle_alpha   90.00
_cell.angle_beta   90.00
_cell.angle_gamma   90.00
#
_symmetry.space_group_name_H-M   'P 1'
#
loop_
_entity.id
_entity.type
_entity.pdbx_description
1 polymer ?
#
loop_
_entity_poly.entity_id
_entity_poly.type
_entity_poly.pdbx_seq_one_letter_code
_entity_poly.pdbx_strand_id
1 'polypeptide(L)'
;MALSRTNTVQVEIGEGSRDALVAELGLAGYSRPSQWDVDNENAAIGTSFTGTSGGTLVLNEQLIVISAGATLNDIVTTINSKAAFTGVVASTTTNGSSQSVLKLTPRNGESFNQTSAFFDLNQVYGSVESHAIFMREYKGNGELTGRLLADPQNSTARWFDLKKNAERIGLTLRDRDVLSVPLVEIIPQGQPNAGRYAFVVLDKVSGQKSYVFDTADVTSNQVLAKAGSAFLIDLARDWKGDPQPAGSDPFKANGDLKDPSRLNEHAVGGDGRLNENIGLTAMHEIFVTTHNNILSQIEANLAQNAGNNGNNQALSGQELFEMAKLANENFYQHHVLQEYARRITPNLGAFAGANAGNNNNAGFNASILAEFASSAFRFGHSQLTETVALTSVNQQTGLANPGGQMDIPLLQAFLAPQIYTRHTAGQIAAGMSQQVGNATDEFITNTLQNALVGLPLDLGALNIARGLDTGITSLNEARRQIQTYLRDVRTSPGGTTGLVQANNAIDANLAALEANLRPYISWKDFGAHLLHPESLKTFIMAYARDAILSGYSGNANLSYWNQLQASSAPGAAATYAAALSAAADLAMGDDAFMGLLYSGSSSDALNPSAPVNTPSGNQDFQNISLWLGGLAEAKTPGGMLGPTHDFIYAYQMQQLQRGDETYYLSKLAATDLVEEIKGKTVADMVMAATGVKHLYHKIFAVNDADYERSLQSFNTYSSEALLLGATQTVVDVTGTQRLVGRAGYVNGVLVGNGGNYLDARGVFSPNGEGKASELFGGTNGSDQFKGLAGDDCMWGDGGADTFWAGDDNDFADGGEGHDTIYGENGFDMLRGDAGNDQIYGGTGNDDMYGGEGNDSLFGEDGIDDLNGGNGNDLVSGGLGNDQVKGQAGNDTLIGGQGNDIITGGGGNDLFTFNEAPGLNGVDQLRDFNSTLDKLVFDKNVYAGLSGSTLTAAQLRAEAGATVATTASQRFIYNLSNGDLFFDPDGTGVVTPTQIANLNRFNPAFPSDVASANAVFPNLVSSNFLLI
;
A
#
# COMPACT_ATOMS: atom_id res chain seq x y z
N MET A 1 0.83 20.41 4.71
CA MET A 1 1.18 20.31 6.14
C MET A 1 2.70 20.23 6.34
N ALA A 2 3.51 21.05 5.65
CA ALA A 2 4.97 20.99 5.84
C ALA A 2 5.32 21.57 7.20
N LEU A 3 5.46 20.70 8.20
CA LEU A 3 5.82 21.06 9.57
C LEU A 3 7.24 21.64 9.58
N SER A 4 7.50 22.61 10.46
CA SER A 4 8.80 23.31 10.54
C SER A 4 9.88 22.33 10.96
N ARG A 5 10.81 21.97 10.06
CA ARG A 5 11.88 20.98 10.32
C ARG A 5 13.24 21.63 10.56
N THR A 6 14.05 21.02 11.41
CA THR A 6 15.50 21.21 11.54
C THR A 6 16.21 19.98 10.94
N ASN A 7 17.02 20.16 9.89
CA ASN A 7 17.73 19.06 9.21
C ASN A 7 19.23 19.07 9.52
N THR A 8 19.79 17.91 9.83
CA THR A 8 21.24 17.67 9.95
C THR A 8 21.89 17.59 8.55
N VAL A 9 23.03 18.26 8.34
CA VAL A 9 23.81 18.20 7.07
C VAL A 9 25.09 17.39 7.27
N GLN A 10 25.39 16.44 6.38
CA GLN A 10 26.64 15.69 6.36
C GLN A 10 27.63 16.31 5.36
N VAL A 11 28.83 16.65 5.84
CA VAL A 11 29.92 17.17 5.01
C VAL A 11 31.04 16.16 4.99
N GLU A 12 31.41 15.68 3.80
CA GLU A 12 32.53 14.76 3.61
C GLU A 12 33.65 15.41 2.78
N ILE A 13 34.89 15.02 3.09
CA ILE A 13 36.08 15.54 2.41
C ILE A 13 36.68 14.37 1.63
N GLY A 14 36.60 14.44 0.30
CA GLY A 14 37.18 13.40 -0.56
C GLY A 14 38.71 13.39 -0.49
N GLU A 15 39.33 12.23 -0.72
CA GLU A 15 40.80 12.07 -0.66
C GLU A 15 41.57 12.93 -1.69
N GLY A 16 40.89 13.48 -2.71
CA GLY A 16 41.47 14.40 -3.71
C GLY A 16 41.55 15.86 -3.25
N SER A 17 40.93 16.21 -2.12
CA SER A 17 40.89 17.57 -1.59
C SER A 17 42.22 17.86 -0.89
N ARG A 18 43.21 18.36 -1.64
CA ARG A 18 44.42 18.93 -1.05
C ARG A 18 44.02 19.90 0.07
N ASP A 19 44.65 19.77 1.24
CA ASP A 19 44.40 20.45 2.52
C ASP A 19 44.16 21.98 2.47
N ALA A 20 44.33 22.64 1.32
CA ALA A 20 44.17 24.07 1.10
C ALA A 20 42.71 24.54 0.89
N LEU A 21 41.89 23.89 0.06
CA LEU A 21 40.50 24.35 -0.21
C LEU A 21 39.63 24.30 1.06
N VAL A 22 39.77 23.23 1.83
CA VAL A 22 39.07 23.02 3.11
C VAL A 22 39.50 24.06 4.15
N ALA A 23 40.80 24.39 4.20
CA ALA A 23 41.31 25.45 5.07
C ALA A 23 40.82 26.84 4.63
N GLU A 24 40.80 27.13 3.32
CA GLU A 24 40.29 28.39 2.75
C GLU A 24 38.78 28.59 3.02
N LEU A 25 38.00 27.51 3.00
CA LEU A 25 36.57 27.54 3.35
C LEU A 25 36.30 27.45 4.85
N GLY A 26 37.33 27.27 5.69
CA GLY A 26 37.19 27.15 7.15
C GLY A 26 36.52 25.86 7.64
N LEU A 27 36.52 24.82 6.81
CA LEU A 27 35.91 23.52 7.10
C LEU A 27 36.87 22.54 7.81
N ALA A 28 38.11 22.97 8.10
CA ALA A 28 39.17 22.11 8.62
C ALA A 28 38.89 21.50 10.01
N GLY A 29 38.01 22.09 10.81
CA GLY A 29 37.61 21.59 12.13
C GLY A 29 36.54 20.49 12.11
N TYR A 30 35.92 20.23 10.95
CA TYR A 30 34.74 19.37 10.80
C TYR A 30 35.05 18.09 9.99
N SER A 31 36.25 17.52 10.19
CA SER A 31 36.70 16.33 9.44
C SER A 31 36.39 15.02 10.18
N ARG A 32 36.04 13.97 9.41
CA ARG A 32 35.32 12.71 9.79
C ARG A 32 33.80 12.92 9.80
N PRO A 33 32.91 11.90 9.83
CA PRO A 33 31.47 12.08 9.59
C PRO A 33 30.83 12.81 10.77
N SER A 34 31.12 14.09 10.91
CA SER A 34 30.52 14.98 11.87
C SER A 34 29.22 15.46 11.27
N GLN A 35 28.13 15.00 11.86
CA GLN A 35 26.80 15.56 11.67
C GLN A 35 26.83 17.02 12.11
N TRP A 36 26.42 17.92 11.23
CA TRP A 36 26.22 19.32 11.60
C TRP A 36 24.86 19.47 12.27
N ASP A 37 24.88 19.82 13.56
CA ASP A 37 23.69 20.21 14.33
C ASP A 37 23.41 21.73 14.19
N VAL A 38 22.21 22.09 13.73
CA VAL A 38 21.82 23.43 13.25
C VAL A 38 21.12 24.30 14.30
N ASP A 39 21.19 23.94 15.58
CA ASP A 39 20.69 24.77 16.70
C ASP A 39 21.22 26.23 16.73
N ASN A 40 22.25 26.55 15.94
CA ASN A 40 22.60 27.93 15.59
C ASN A 40 22.09 28.27 14.18
N GLU A 41 20.91 28.90 14.07
CA GLU A 41 20.28 29.37 12.83
C GLU A 41 21.14 30.33 11.95
N ASN A 42 22.41 30.58 12.27
CA ASN A 42 23.29 31.53 11.58
C ASN A 42 24.80 31.16 11.60
N ALA A 43 25.17 29.89 11.49
CA ALA A 43 26.60 29.53 11.46
C ALA A 43 27.24 29.82 10.08
N ALA A 44 28.07 30.86 10.02
CA ALA A 44 28.90 31.19 8.87
C ALA A 44 30.26 30.49 8.94
N ILE A 45 30.80 30.05 7.79
CA ILE A 45 32.01 29.21 7.73
C ILE A 45 33.18 29.96 7.10
N GLY A 46 34.33 29.90 7.77
CA GLY A 46 35.62 30.41 7.30
C GLY A 46 35.76 31.93 7.38
N THR A 47 36.98 32.44 7.14
CA THR A 47 37.29 33.89 7.23
C THR A 47 37.99 34.45 5.99
N SER A 48 38.34 33.63 4.98
CA SER A 48 38.95 34.13 3.73
C SER A 48 39.05 33.05 2.64
N PHE A 49 38.26 33.19 1.56
CA PHE A 49 38.46 32.43 0.32
C PHE A 49 39.21 33.29 -0.71
N THR A 50 40.44 32.91 -1.05
CA THR A 50 41.34 33.71 -1.93
C THR A 50 41.47 33.18 -3.36
N GLY A 51 40.72 32.12 -3.71
CA GLY A 51 40.49 31.70 -5.10
C GLY A 51 41.65 31.01 -5.80
N THR A 52 42.68 30.51 -5.11
CA THR A 52 43.90 30.05 -5.80
C THR A 52 43.99 28.55 -6.02
N SER A 53 43.26 27.72 -5.28
CA SER A 53 43.63 26.30 -5.16
C SER A 53 42.72 25.31 -5.88
N GLY A 54 41.44 25.63 -6.15
CA GLY A 54 40.47 24.67 -6.71
C GLY A 54 40.33 23.38 -5.87
N GLY A 55 39.36 22.53 -6.19
CA GLY A 55 39.22 21.22 -5.56
C GLY A 55 37.78 20.79 -5.37
N THR A 56 37.58 19.79 -4.50
CA THR A 56 36.32 19.06 -4.38
C THR A 56 35.74 19.19 -2.98
N LEU A 57 34.44 19.45 -2.90
CA LEU A 57 33.65 19.44 -1.67
C LEU A 57 32.53 18.39 -1.83
N VAL A 58 32.29 17.54 -0.84
CA VAL A 58 31.16 16.62 -0.85
C VAL A 58 30.14 17.08 0.18
N LEU A 59 28.94 17.44 -0.28
CA LEU A 59 27.81 17.84 0.58
C LEU A 59 26.68 16.85 0.39
N ASN A 60 26.26 16.16 1.46
CA ASN A 60 25.22 15.12 1.41
C ASN A 60 25.46 14.13 0.25
N GLU A 61 26.68 13.57 0.21
CA GLU A 61 27.15 12.62 -0.81
C GLU A 61 27.22 13.17 -2.25
N GLN A 62 26.91 14.46 -2.47
CA GLN A 62 27.02 15.11 -3.77
C GLN A 62 28.37 15.79 -3.97
N LEU A 63 29.01 15.48 -5.10
CA LEU A 63 30.29 16.05 -5.50
C LEU A 63 30.13 17.48 -6.02
N ILE A 64 30.77 18.45 -5.38
CA ILE A 64 30.85 19.85 -5.80
C ILE A 64 32.28 20.14 -6.23
N VAL A 65 32.48 20.43 -7.52
CA VAL A 65 33.79 20.77 -8.09
C VAL A 65 33.94 22.28 -8.13
N ILE A 66 34.97 22.79 -7.47
CA ILE A 66 35.32 24.20 -7.43
C ILE A 66 36.56 24.39 -8.30
N SER A 67 36.39 25.10 -9.42
CA SER A 67 37.50 25.42 -10.32
C SER A 67 38.59 26.25 -9.61
N ALA A 68 39.85 26.01 -9.95
CA ALA A 68 40.93 26.92 -9.55
C ALA A 68 40.66 28.31 -10.13
N GLY A 69 40.84 29.37 -9.33
CA GLY A 69 40.47 30.73 -9.74
C GLY A 69 39.02 31.15 -9.44
N ALA A 70 38.16 30.23 -8.96
CA ALA A 70 36.77 30.56 -8.63
C ALA A 70 36.70 31.68 -7.57
N THR A 71 35.67 32.52 -7.63
CA THR A 71 35.33 33.48 -6.56
C THR A 71 34.34 32.86 -5.58
N LEU A 72 34.15 33.47 -4.40
CA LEU A 72 33.15 33.01 -3.43
C LEU A 72 31.72 33.01 -4.02
N ASN A 73 31.41 33.94 -4.93
CA ASN A 73 30.12 33.97 -5.63
C ASN A 73 29.99 32.83 -6.65
N ASP A 74 31.08 32.46 -7.34
CA ASP A 74 31.08 31.30 -8.23
C ASP A 74 30.86 30.01 -7.43
N ILE A 75 31.43 29.91 -6.21
CA ILE A 75 31.19 28.80 -5.29
C ILE A 75 29.73 28.77 -4.84
N VAL A 76 29.19 29.90 -4.38
CA VAL A 76 27.76 30.00 -4.00
C VAL A 76 26.87 29.56 -5.15
N THR A 77 27.16 30.02 -6.37
CA THR A 77 26.42 29.63 -7.57
C THR A 77 26.56 28.14 -7.86
N THR A 78 27.75 27.56 -7.68
CA THR A 78 28.02 26.14 -7.94
C THR A 78 27.39 25.23 -6.88
N ILE A 79 27.33 25.65 -5.62
CA ILE A 79 26.59 24.92 -4.57
C ILE A 79 25.08 25.06 -4.83
N ASN A 80 24.62 26.27 -5.17
CA ASN A 80 23.19 26.54 -5.39
C ASN A 80 22.63 25.87 -6.65
N SER A 81 23.44 25.69 -7.70
CA SER A 81 23.02 24.91 -8.88
C SER A 81 22.78 23.44 -8.54
N LYS A 82 23.32 22.96 -7.42
CA LYS A 82 23.12 21.62 -6.87
C LYS A 82 22.29 21.62 -5.58
N ALA A 83 21.69 22.76 -5.20
CA ALA A 83 20.90 22.88 -3.97
C ALA A 83 19.68 21.95 -3.92
N ALA A 84 19.15 21.56 -5.09
CA ALA A 84 18.09 20.57 -5.22
C ALA A 84 18.54 19.11 -4.99
N PHE A 85 19.82 18.87 -4.75
CA PHE A 85 20.34 17.53 -4.44
C PHE A 85 21.05 17.53 -3.08
N THR A 86 21.69 18.63 -2.72
CA THR A 86 22.36 18.81 -1.42
C THR A 86 21.39 19.22 -0.31
N GLY A 87 20.24 19.81 -0.64
CA GLY A 87 19.30 20.40 0.32
C GLY A 87 19.81 21.61 1.11
N VAL A 88 20.88 22.20 0.61
CA VAL A 88 21.56 23.34 1.21
C VAL A 88 21.61 24.47 0.19
N VAL A 89 21.18 25.65 0.60
CA VAL A 89 21.39 26.90 -0.13
C VAL A 89 22.60 27.60 0.45
N ALA A 90 23.60 27.83 -0.39
CA ALA A 90 24.73 28.69 -0.09
C ALA A 90 24.36 30.16 -0.30
N SER A 91 24.89 31.00 0.55
CA SER A 91 24.86 32.46 0.41
C SER A 91 26.18 33.02 0.93
N THR A 92 26.46 34.28 0.63
CA THR A 92 27.55 35.00 1.29
C THR A 92 26.96 35.84 2.41
N THR A 93 27.62 35.86 3.56
CA THR A 93 27.35 36.84 4.62
C THR A 93 28.63 37.53 5.04
N THR A 94 28.53 38.61 5.82
CA THR A 94 29.68 39.28 6.40
C THR A 94 29.75 38.98 7.88
N ASN A 95 30.86 38.44 8.36
CA ASN A 95 31.12 38.42 9.79
C ASN A 95 31.41 39.87 10.26
N GLY A 96 31.29 40.17 11.56
CA GLY A 96 31.43 41.51 12.17
C GLY A 96 32.76 42.26 11.90
N SER A 97 33.63 41.72 11.05
CA SER A 97 34.90 42.25 10.54
C SER A 97 34.89 42.64 9.04
N SER A 98 33.72 42.71 8.37
CA SER A 98 33.57 43.05 6.93
C SER A 98 34.16 42.02 5.94
N GLN A 99 34.50 40.82 6.39
CA GLN A 99 34.95 39.72 5.51
C GLN A 99 33.76 38.88 5.02
N SER A 100 33.71 38.59 3.72
CA SER A 100 32.68 37.71 3.12
C SER A 100 32.98 36.25 3.43
N VAL A 101 32.00 35.57 4.01
CA VAL A 101 32.08 34.19 4.48
C VAL A 101 30.95 33.37 3.87
N LEU A 102 31.18 32.08 3.62
CA LEU A 102 30.19 31.18 3.05
C LEU A 102 29.17 30.82 4.14
N LYS A 103 27.90 31.12 3.91
CA LYS A 103 26.79 30.71 4.76
C LYS A 103 26.00 29.62 4.06
N LEU A 104 26.00 28.43 4.63
CA LEU A 104 25.15 27.32 4.21
C LEU A 104 23.87 27.37 5.04
N THR A 105 22.73 27.48 4.38
CA THR A 105 21.41 27.52 5.01
C THR A 105 20.60 26.33 4.50
N PRO A 106 19.87 25.61 5.36
CA PRO A 106 18.90 24.64 4.89
C PRO A 106 17.95 25.29 3.88
N ARG A 107 17.61 24.57 2.81
CA ARG A 107 16.54 25.02 1.94
C ARG A 107 15.22 24.83 2.69
N ASN A 108 14.57 25.93 3.09
CA ASN A 108 13.27 25.86 3.76
C ASN A 108 12.31 24.94 3.00
N GLY A 109 11.83 23.88 3.65
CA GLY A 109 10.72 23.05 3.18
C GLY A 109 11.06 21.85 2.30
N GLU A 110 12.34 21.51 2.05
CA GLU A 110 12.68 20.35 1.23
C GLU A 110 13.63 19.40 1.98
N SER A 111 13.07 18.35 2.58
CA SER A 111 13.79 17.09 2.75
C SER A 111 13.88 16.46 1.37
N PHE A 112 15.09 16.21 0.86
CA PHE A 112 15.25 15.48 -0.39
C PHE A 112 15.02 14.01 -0.12
N ASN A 113 13.78 13.58 -0.30
CA ASN A 113 13.53 12.18 -0.52
C ASN A 113 14.16 11.83 -1.89
N GLN A 114 15.27 11.09 -1.88
CA GLN A 114 15.85 10.53 -3.11
C GLN A 114 15.08 9.29 -3.58
N THR A 115 14.21 8.75 -2.71
CA THR A 115 13.21 7.75 -3.08
C THR A 115 12.07 8.45 -3.80
N SER A 116 11.51 7.77 -4.79
CA SER A 116 10.31 8.22 -5.48
C SER A 116 9.21 8.56 -4.46
N ALA A 117 8.52 9.67 -4.72
CA ALA A 117 7.37 10.10 -3.93
C ALA A 117 6.05 9.48 -4.45
N PHE A 118 6.12 8.68 -5.52
CA PHE A 118 4.96 8.04 -6.12
C PHE A 118 4.64 6.72 -5.42
N PHE A 119 3.41 6.23 -5.57
CA PHE A 119 3.03 4.92 -5.05
C PHE A 119 3.53 3.84 -6.02
N ASP A 120 4.85 3.76 -6.18
CA ASP A 120 5.53 2.86 -7.11
C ASP A 120 6.21 1.72 -6.37
N LEU A 121 6.33 0.56 -7.03
CA LEU A 121 6.93 -0.64 -6.45
C LEU A 121 8.46 -0.55 -6.51
N ASN A 122 9.01 0.59 -6.08
CA ASN A 122 10.44 0.90 -6.17
C ASN A 122 11.32 -0.03 -5.33
N GLN A 123 10.76 -0.71 -4.33
CA GLN A 123 11.43 -1.76 -3.58
C GLN A 123 11.85 -2.93 -4.49
N VAL A 124 11.15 -3.13 -5.61
CA VAL A 124 11.40 -4.19 -6.59
C VAL A 124 12.17 -3.63 -7.78
N TYR A 125 11.72 -2.50 -8.35
CA TYR A 125 12.28 -1.94 -9.58
C TYR A 125 13.47 -0.99 -9.37
N GLY A 126 13.70 -0.53 -8.14
CA GLY A 126 14.68 0.49 -7.77
C GLY A 126 14.15 1.91 -7.93
N SER A 127 14.57 2.81 -7.03
CA SER A 127 14.19 4.24 -7.09
C SER A 127 15.04 5.08 -8.04
N VAL A 128 16.10 4.51 -8.62
CA VAL A 128 16.99 5.19 -9.57
C VAL A 128 17.28 4.31 -10.77
N GLU A 129 17.40 4.92 -11.95
CA GLU A 129 17.56 4.22 -13.24
C GLU A 129 18.74 3.24 -13.26
N SER A 130 19.85 3.58 -12.59
CA SER A 130 21.01 2.68 -12.50
C SER A 130 20.71 1.37 -11.77
N HIS A 131 19.83 1.37 -10.75
CA HIS A 131 19.42 0.11 -10.10
C HIS A 131 18.55 -0.72 -11.05
N ALA A 132 17.58 -0.07 -11.69
CA ALA A 132 16.68 -0.71 -12.63
C ALA A 132 17.41 -1.42 -13.78
N ILE A 133 18.50 -0.83 -14.30
CA ILE A 133 19.34 -1.46 -15.33
C ILE A 133 19.86 -2.83 -14.86
N PHE A 134 20.38 -2.94 -13.64
CA PHE A 134 20.97 -4.19 -13.17
C PHE A 134 19.94 -5.24 -12.75
N MET A 135 18.75 -4.80 -12.34
CA MET A 135 17.63 -5.67 -11.92
C MET A 135 16.84 -6.29 -13.07
N ARG A 136 17.07 -5.87 -14.33
CA ARG A 136 16.41 -6.43 -15.52
C ARG A 136 17.21 -7.57 -16.11
N GLU A 137 16.56 -8.61 -16.62
CA GLU A 137 17.27 -9.71 -17.28
C GLU A 137 17.64 -9.37 -18.74
N TYR A 138 18.88 -9.67 -19.10
CA TYR A 138 19.39 -9.55 -20.48
C TYR A 138 19.71 -10.91 -21.09
N LYS A 139 19.53 -11.06 -22.40
CA LYS A 139 20.01 -12.21 -23.18
C LYS A 139 21.54 -12.15 -23.34
N GLY A 140 22.15 -13.26 -23.80
CA GLY A 140 23.60 -13.31 -24.03
C GLY A 140 24.13 -12.35 -25.11
N ASN A 141 23.25 -11.76 -25.93
CA ASN A 141 23.57 -10.71 -26.91
C ASN A 141 23.35 -9.28 -26.36
N GLY A 142 22.95 -9.12 -25.09
CA GLY A 142 22.70 -7.84 -24.46
C GLY A 142 21.29 -7.26 -24.67
N GLU A 143 20.38 -7.98 -25.34
CA GLU A 143 18.98 -7.56 -25.49
C GLU A 143 18.19 -7.82 -24.21
N LEU A 144 17.31 -6.89 -23.81
CA LEU A 144 16.36 -7.10 -22.70
C LEU A 144 15.41 -8.25 -23.02
N THR A 145 15.08 -9.07 -22.02
CA THR A 145 14.07 -10.14 -22.16
C THR A 145 12.65 -9.65 -21.86
N GLY A 146 12.52 -8.62 -21.03
CA GLY A 146 11.24 -8.23 -20.42
C GLY A 146 11.10 -8.72 -18.98
N ARG A 147 11.93 -9.68 -18.53
CA ARG A 147 11.89 -10.25 -17.18
C ARG A 147 12.66 -9.41 -16.18
N LEU A 148 12.27 -9.51 -14.91
CA LEU A 148 13.15 -9.18 -13.80
C LEU A 148 14.18 -10.28 -13.62
N LEU A 149 15.41 -9.87 -13.25
CA LEU A 149 16.47 -10.81 -12.93
C LEU A 149 16.06 -11.63 -11.72
N ALA A 150 16.00 -12.94 -11.92
CA ALA A 150 15.76 -13.92 -10.89
C ALA A 150 16.94 -14.89 -10.84
N ASP A 151 17.08 -15.59 -9.71
CA ASP A 151 18.03 -16.69 -9.63
C ASP A 151 17.59 -17.87 -10.56
N PRO A 152 18.43 -18.90 -10.78
CA PRO A 152 18.06 -20.04 -11.62
C PRO A 152 16.85 -20.86 -11.15
N GLN A 153 16.36 -20.59 -9.94
CA GLN A 153 15.19 -21.23 -9.33
C GLN A 153 13.97 -20.29 -9.36
N ASN A 154 14.06 -19.16 -10.06
CA ASN A 154 13.04 -18.12 -10.17
C ASN A 154 12.74 -17.37 -8.86
N SER A 155 13.73 -17.28 -7.96
CA SER A 155 13.68 -16.50 -6.71
C SER A 155 14.38 -15.13 -6.88
N THR A 156 14.41 -14.31 -5.81
CA THR A 156 15.16 -13.04 -5.83
C THR A 156 16.63 -13.25 -6.22
N ALA A 157 17.12 -12.42 -7.14
CA ALA A 157 18.50 -12.50 -7.59
C ALA A 157 19.48 -12.22 -6.46
N ARG A 158 20.67 -12.83 -6.52
CA ARG A 158 21.76 -12.55 -5.58
C ARG A 158 22.82 -11.66 -6.21
N TRP A 159 23.71 -11.12 -5.38
CA TRP A 159 24.81 -10.26 -5.85
C TRP A 159 25.61 -10.87 -7.02
N PHE A 160 25.86 -12.18 -6.96
CA PHE A 160 26.57 -12.90 -8.02
C PHE A 160 25.80 -12.95 -9.35
N ASP A 161 24.48 -13.11 -9.31
CA ASP A 161 23.63 -13.13 -10.51
C ASP A 161 23.60 -11.75 -11.16
N LEU A 162 23.53 -10.69 -10.35
CA LEU A 162 23.58 -9.31 -10.81
C LEU A 162 24.89 -9.00 -11.55
N LYS A 163 26.05 -9.44 -11.01
CA LYS A 163 27.35 -9.29 -11.71
C LYS A 163 27.36 -10.00 -13.07
N LYS A 164 26.89 -11.25 -13.13
CA LYS A 164 26.81 -12.01 -14.38
C LYS A 164 25.86 -11.38 -15.40
N ASN A 165 24.76 -10.80 -14.92
CA ASN A 165 23.80 -10.13 -15.77
C ASN A 165 24.37 -8.82 -16.33
N ALA A 166 25.10 -8.05 -15.52
CA ALA A 166 25.82 -6.86 -15.97
C ALA A 166 26.84 -7.16 -17.09
N GLU A 167 27.52 -8.31 -17.03
CA GLU A 167 28.46 -8.73 -18.08
C GLU A 167 27.77 -8.89 -19.44
N ARG A 168 26.47 -9.24 -19.48
CA ARG A 168 25.70 -9.40 -20.73
C ARG A 168 25.52 -8.08 -21.48
N ILE A 169 25.55 -6.95 -20.78
CA ILE A 169 25.53 -5.60 -21.38
C ILE A 169 26.93 -4.96 -21.46
N GLY A 170 27.99 -5.73 -21.14
CA GLY A 170 29.38 -5.29 -21.22
C GLY A 170 29.83 -4.40 -20.06
N LEU A 171 29.17 -4.49 -18.91
CA LEU A 171 29.57 -3.83 -17.67
C LEU A 171 30.14 -4.85 -16.68
N THR A 172 31.23 -4.50 -16.01
CA THR A 172 31.84 -5.34 -14.96
C THR A 172 31.72 -4.65 -13.60
N LEU A 173 30.89 -5.20 -12.72
CA LEU A 173 30.75 -4.78 -11.33
C LEU A 173 31.73 -5.55 -10.43
N ARG A 174 32.23 -4.90 -9.38
CA ARG A 174 33.17 -5.48 -8.42
C ARG A 174 32.55 -5.49 -7.02
N ASP A 175 32.95 -6.44 -6.17
CA ASP A 175 32.36 -6.60 -4.82
C ASP A 175 32.46 -5.33 -3.95
N ARG A 176 33.46 -4.48 -4.19
CA ARG A 176 33.61 -3.18 -3.51
C ARG A 176 32.47 -2.20 -3.78
N ASP A 177 31.70 -2.40 -4.86
CA ASP A 177 30.61 -1.51 -5.26
C ASP A 177 29.26 -1.88 -4.63
N VAL A 178 29.18 -2.97 -3.87
CA VAL A 178 27.91 -3.47 -3.29
C VAL A 178 27.22 -2.46 -2.37
N LEU A 179 28.00 -1.71 -1.58
CA LEU A 179 27.51 -0.71 -0.64
C LEU A 179 27.21 0.65 -1.30
N SER A 180 27.51 0.82 -2.59
CA SER A 180 27.24 2.07 -3.31
C SER A 180 27.28 1.83 -4.82
N VAL A 181 26.08 1.72 -5.40
CA VAL A 181 25.91 1.36 -6.80
C VAL A 181 26.48 2.45 -7.71
N PRO A 182 27.31 2.10 -8.72
CA PRO A 182 27.83 3.07 -9.66
C PRO A 182 26.71 3.69 -10.51
N LEU A 183 26.84 4.97 -10.84
CA LEU A 183 25.96 5.62 -11.82
C LEU A 183 26.25 5.05 -13.21
N VAL A 184 25.21 4.55 -13.87
CA VAL A 184 25.23 4.03 -15.23
C VAL A 184 24.43 4.95 -16.14
N GLU A 185 25.00 5.25 -17.31
CA GLU A 185 24.31 6.04 -18.34
C GLU A 185 24.58 5.48 -19.73
N ILE A 186 23.68 5.83 -20.67
CA ILE A 186 23.92 5.63 -22.10
C ILE A 186 24.93 6.67 -22.58
N ILE A 187 26.00 6.21 -23.22
CA ILE A 187 27.02 7.10 -23.79
C ILE A 187 26.37 7.98 -24.88
N PRO A 188 26.49 9.33 -24.78
CA PRO A 188 25.91 10.26 -25.74
C PRO A 188 26.39 10.03 -27.17
N GLN A 189 25.55 10.37 -28.15
CA GLN A 189 25.94 10.34 -29.57
C GLN A 189 27.15 11.25 -29.84
N GLY A 190 28.08 10.77 -30.68
CA GLY A 190 29.30 11.50 -31.04
C GLY A 190 30.54 11.22 -30.17
N GLN A 191 30.41 10.38 -29.13
CA GLN A 191 31.52 9.87 -28.32
C GLN A 191 31.94 8.45 -28.77
N PRO A 192 33.18 7.99 -28.48
CA PRO A 192 33.53 6.59 -28.66
C PRO A 192 32.55 5.67 -27.91
N ASN A 193 32.10 4.58 -28.53
CA ASN A 193 31.10 3.66 -27.99
C ASN A 193 29.69 4.26 -27.74
N ALA A 194 29.33 5.33 -28.44
CA ALA A 194 27.99 5.93 -28.39
C ALA A 194 26.86 4.90 -28.48
N GLY A 195 25.82 5.09 -27.66
CA GLY A 195 24.67 4.19 -27.59
C GLY A 195 24.84 2.95 -26.71
N ARG A 196 26.01 2.76 -26.07
CA ARG A 196 26.24 1.70 -25.09
C ARG A 196 26.11 2.22 -23.66
N TYR A 197 25.74 1.36 -22.72
CA TYR A 197 25.84 1.66 -21.29
C TYR A 197 27.30 1.71 -20.83
N ALA A 198 27.62 2.62 -19.91
CA ALA A 198 28.91 2.68 -19.23
C ALA A 198 28.79 3.31 -17.84
N PHE A 199 29.75 3.00 -16.97
CA PHE A 199 29.89 3.65 -15.68
C PHE A 199 30.40 5.08 -15.84
N VAL A 200 29.79 5.99 -15.10
CA VAL A 200 30.17 7.41 -15.11
C VAL A 200 31.33 7.64 -14.14
N VAL A 201 32.43 8.20 -14.64
CA VAL A 201 33.55 8.64 -13.80
C VAL A 201 33.80 10.13 -14.00
N LEU A 202 34.14 10.81 -12.91
CA LEU A 202 34.43 12.23 -12.88
C LEU A 202 35.91 12.42 -12.61
N ASP A 203 36.58 13.25 -13.40
CA ASP A 203 37.94 13.68 -13.09
C ASP A 203 37.95 14.53 -11.81
N LYS A 204 38.82 14.18 -10.85
CA LYS A 204 38.84 14.79 -9.51
C LYS A 204 39.14 16.29 -9.53
N VAL A 205 39.81 16.80 -10.58
CA VAL A 205 40.26 18.19 -10.66
C VAL A 205 39.35 19.04 -11.54
N SER A 206 39.08 18.57 -12.76
CA SER A 206 38.29 19.29 -13.75
C SER A 206 36.79 19.05 -13.64
N GLY A 207 36.36 17.99 -12.93
CA GLY A 207 34.96 17.56 -12.90
C GLY A 207 34.45 17.02 -14.23
N GLN A 208 35.33 16.87 -15.24
CA GLN A 208 34.92 16.37 -16.54
C GLN A 208 34.45 14.92 -16.45
N LYS A 209 33.34 14.66 -17.12
CA LYS A 209 32.71 13.35 -17.20
C LYS A 209 33.37 12.50 -18.27
N SER A 210 33.67 11.26 -17.91
CA SER A 210 34.15 10.20 -18.82
C SER A 210 33.51 8.86 -18.45
N TYR A 211 33.80 7.82 -19.23
CA TYR A 211 33.09 6.54 -19.15
C TYR A 211 34.06 5.36 -19.05
N VAL A 212 33.78 4.40 -18.18
CA VAL A 212 34.51 3.13 -18.04
C VAL A 212 33.54 1.94 -18.09
N PHE A 213 34.04 0.75 -18.45
CA PHE A 213 33.23 -0.48 -18.55
C PHE A 213 33.49 -1.47 -17.41
N ASP A 214 34.58 -1.29 -16.68
CA ASP A 214 34.93 -2.02 -15.45
C ASP A 214 35.22 -0.99 -14.35
N THR A 215 34.64 -1.17 -13.17
CA THR A 215 34.89 -0.26 -12.05
C THR A 215 36.33 -0.35 -11.54
N ALA A 216 37.06 -1.41 -11.88
CA ALA A 216 38.50 -1.54 -11.61
C ALA A 216 39.37 -0.61 -12.48
N ASP A 217 38.85 -0.10 -13.61
CA ASP A 217 39.59 0.78 -14.52
C ASP A 217 39.60 2.25 -14.06
N VAL A 218 38.94 2.56 -12.94
CA VAL A 218 38.95 3.92 -12.36
C VAL A 218 40.37 4.29 -11.95
N THR A 219 40.93 5.31 -12.60
CA THR A 219 42.30 5.75 -12.33
C THR A 219 42.41 6.54 -11.03
N SER A 220 43.63 6.71 -10.51
CA SER A 220 43.88 7.49 -9.29
C SER A 220 43.37 8.94 -9.36
N ASN A 221 43.21 9.50 -10.55
CA ASN A 221 42.75 10.87 -10.79
C ASN A 221 41.24 10.96 -11.00
N GLN A 222 40.51 9.85 -11.02
CA GLN A 222 39.08 9.80 -11.24
C GLN A 222 38.34 9.34 -9.98
N VAL A 223 37.10 9.78 -9.84
CA VAL A 223 36.15 9.26 -8.86
C VAL A 223 34.97 8.65 -9.61
N LEU A 224 34.58 7.44 -9.20
CA LEU A 224 33.38 6.79 -9.72
C LEU A 224 32.16 7.55 -9.24
N ALA A 225 31.32 8.03 -10.16
CA ALA A 225 30.05 8.64 -9.78
C ALA A 225 29.14 7.54 -9.22
N LYS A 226 28.47 7.86 -8.11
CA LYS A 226 27.60 6.93 -7.40
C LYS A 226 26.14 7.32 -7.61
N ALA A 227 25.27 6.32 -7.66
CA ALA A 227 23.83 6.51 -7.82
C ALA A 227 23.12 6.92 -6.52
N GLY A 228 23.83 6.95 -5.38
CA GLY A 228 23.29 7.39 -4.08
C GLY A 228 22.51 6.33 -3.29
N SER A 229 22.36 5.12 -3.84
CA SER A 229 21.69 4.00 -3.15
C SER A 229 22.52 2.73 -3.27
N ALA A 230 22.33 1.80 -2.32
CA ALA A 230 23.04 0.53 -2.26
C ALA A 230 22.07 -0.62 -2.49
N PHE A 231 22.53 -1.67 -3.19
CA PHE A 231 21.78 -2.93 -3.30
C PHE A 231 21.73 -3.68 -1.96
N LEU A 232 22.66 -3.39 -1.04
CA LEU A 232 22.79 -4.00 0.28
C LEU A 232 23.27 -2.94 1.29
N ILE A 233 22.50 -2.72 2.35
CA ILE A 233 22.81 -1.80 3.47
C ILE A 233 22.91 -2.55 4.81
N ASP A 234 22.42 -3.78 4.81
CA ASP A 234 22.33 -4.72 5.92
C ASP A 234 23.68 -5.37 6.27
N LEU A 235 24.66 -5.29 5.35
CA LEU A 235 26.07 -5.52 5.63
C LEU A 235 26.69 -4.28 6.28
N ALA A 236 27.43 -4.47 7.38
CA ALA A 236 28.13 -3.37 8.05
C ALA A 236 28.99 -2.56 7.05
N ARG A 237 29.00 -1.22 7.16
CA ARG A 237 29.75 -0.29 6.27
C ARG A 237 31.25 -0.61 6.15
N ASP A 238 31.81 -1.41 7.06
CA ASP A 238 33.19 -1.90 7.08
C ASP A 238 33.29 -3.43 6.93
N TRP A 239 32.33 -4.09 6.28
CA TRP A 239 32.38 -5.55 6.11
C TRP A 239 33.51 -5.97 5.16
N LYS A 240 34.37 -6.89 5.63
CA LYS A 240 35.64 -7.30 4.99
C LYS A 240 35.69 -8.78 4.63
N GLY A 241 34.54 -9.45 4.49
CA GLY A 241 34.48 -10.91 4.46
C GLY A 241 34.87 -11.53 5.80
N ASP A 242 35.35 -12.77 5.80
CA ASP A 242 35.81 -13.48 7.00
C ASP A 242 36.93 -12.72 7.74
N PRO A 243 37.03 -12.82 9.08
CA PRO A 243 38.05 -12.13 9.87
C PRO A 243 39.46 -12.37 9.32
N GLN A 244 40.04 -11.32 8.73
CA GLN A 244 41.39 -11.39 8.20
C GLN A 244 42.43 -10.98 9.26
N PRO A 245 43.70 -11.42 9.14
CA PRO A 245 44.79 -10.90 9.95
C PRO A 245 44.83 -9.36 9.91
N ALA A 246 45.16 -8.74 11.04
CA ALA A 246 45.24 -7.28 11.14
C ALA A 246 46.16 -6.70 10.05
N GLY A 247 45.62 -5.80 9.21
CA GLY A 247 46.37 -5.09 8.17
C GLY A 247 46.32 -5.69 6.75
N SER A 248 45.63 -6.82 6.52
CA SER A 248 45.44 -7.33 5.16
C SER A 248 44.20 -6.74 4.47
N ASP A 249 44.33 -6.37 3.20
CA ASP A 249 43.21 -5.97 2.33
C ASP A 249 42.31 -7.19 2.04
N PRO A 250 41.01 -7.15 2.36
CA PRO A 250 40.06 -8.23 2.05
C PRO A 250 39.76 -8.35 0.55
N PHE A 251 40.09 -7.32 -0.23
CA PHE A 251 39.90 -7.30 -1.67
C PHE A 251 41.15 -7.78 -2.40
N LYS A 252 40.91 -8.29 -3.61
CA LYS A 252 41.90 -8.49 -4.65
C LYS A 252 42.21 -7.12 -5.30
N ALA A 253 43.29 -7.06 -6.06
CA ALA A 253 43.69 -5.83 -6.77
C ALA A 253 42.63 -5.32 -7.77
N ASN A 254 41.77 -6.21 -8.27
CA ASN A 254 40.67 -5.88 -9.16
C ASN A 254 39.39 -5.42 -8.43
N GLY A 255 39.40 -5.29 -7.10
CA GLY A 255 38.25 -4.82 -6.33
C GLY A 255 37.23 -5.90 -5.91
N ASP A 256 37.41 -7.17 -6.28
CA ASP A 256 36.58 -8.28 -5.80
C ASP A 256 37.07 -8.81 -4.45
N LEU A 257 36.19 -9.41 -3.65
CA LEU A 257 36.56 -10.05 -2.40
C LEU A 257 37.43 -11.29 -2.64
N LYS A 258 38.34 -11.55 -1.71
CA LYS A 258 39.10 -12.81 -1.66
C LYS A 258 38.18 -14.00 -1.42
N ASP A 259 37.19 -13.84 -0.55
CA ASP A 259 36.12 -14.80 -0.29
C ASP A 259 34.75 -14.10 -0.35
N PRO A 260 33.99 -14.27 -1.44
CA PRO A 260 32.66 -13.68 -1.61
C PRO A 260 31.52 -14.60 -1.13
N SER A 261 31.80 -15.76 -0.52
CA SER A 261 30.77 -16.79 -0.20
C SER A 261 29.56 -16.21 0.53
N ARG A 262 29.80 -15.47 1.62
CA ARG A 262 28.75 -14.79 2.39
C ARG A 262 28.07 -13.66 1.62
N LEU A 263 28.78 -12.87 0.81
CA LEU A 263 28.17 -11.82 0.00
C LEU A 263 27.18 -12.41 -1.01
N ASN A 264 27.56 -13.54 -1.60
CA ASN A 264 26.76 -14.24 -2.60
C ASN A 264 25.55 -14.96 -2.00
N GLU A 265 25.40 -15.00 -0.67
CA GLU A 265 24.19 -15.49 -0.01
C GLU A 265 23.08 -14.45 0.01
N HIS A 266 23.42 -13.15 -0.04
CA HIS A 266 22.46 -12.05 0.10
C HIS A 266 21.71 -11.81 -1.22
N ALA A 267 20.39 -11.70 -1.11
CA ALA A 267 19.54 -11.29 -2.22
C ALA A 267 19.68 -9.78 -2.45
N VAL A 268 19.47 -9.33 -3.69
CA VAL A 268 19.57 -7.92 -4.09
C VAL A 268 18.24 -7.46 -4.63
N GLY A 269 17.85 -6.22 -4.31
CA GLY A 269 16.57 -5.64 -4.71
C GLY A 269 16.68 -4.17 -5.03
N GLY A 270 15.54 -3.56 -5.37
CA GLY A 270 15.44 -2.11 -5.54
C GLY A 270 15.65 -1.34 -4.24
N ASP A 271 15.40 -1.97 -3.08
CA ASP A 271 15.70 -1.45 -1.74
C ASP A 271 16.83 -2.26 -1.07
N GLY A 272 17.82 -1.55 -0.51
CA GLY A 272 19.00 -2.16 0.10
C GLY A 272 18.77 -2.84 1.46
N ARG A 273 17.56 -2.76 2.02
CA ARG A 273 17.19 -3.42 3.29
C ARG A 273 16.54 -4.79 3.09
N LEU A 274 16.43 -5.27 1.84
CA LEU A 274 15.73 -6.52 1.49
C LEU A 274 16.02 -7.72 2.41
N ASN A 275 17.24 -7.85 2.93
CA ASN A 275 17.67 -8.97 3.79
C ASN A 275 17.60 -8.66 5.30
N GLU A 276 16.97 -7.54 5.70
CA GLU A 276 16.81 -7.17 7.12
C GLU A 276 16.17 -8.32 7.90
N ASN A 277 15.12 -8.93 7.35
CA ASN A 277 14.44 -10.11 7.88
C ASN A 277 13.97 -11.01 6.72
N ILE A 278 14.00 -12.34 6.91
CA ILE A 278 13.47 -13.33 5.96
C ILE A 278 12.02 -13.07 5.50
N GLY A 279 11.16 -12.49 6.34
CA GLY A 279 9.79 -12.12 5.96
C GLY A 279 9.76 -10.98 4.94
N LEU A 280 10.67 -10.01 5.07
CA LEU A 280 10.84 -8.94 4.08
C LEU A 280 11.39 -9.51 2.77
N THR A 281 12.39 -10.39 2.84
CA THR A 281 12.94 -11.09 1.67
C THR A 281 11.85 -11.86 0.91
N ALA A 282 10.93 -12.52 1.62
CA ALA A 282 9.78 -13.21 1.03
C ALA A 282 8.86 -12.29 0.22
N MET A 283 8.52 -11.12 0.75
CA MET A 283 7.70 -10.17 0.00
C MET A 283 8.39 -9.67 -1.27
N HIS A 284 9.69 -9.41 -1.22
CA HIS A 284 10.45 -9.06 -2.42
C HIS A 284 10.45 -10.19 -3.46
N GLU A 285 10.61 -11.44 -3.04
CA GLU A 285 10.51 -12.59 -3.94
C GLU A 285 9.14 -12.69 -4.59
N ILE A 286 8.06 -12.55 -3.81
CA ILE A 286 6.69 -12.57 -4.31
C ILE A 286 6.52 -11.56 -5.44
N PHE A 287 6.90 -10.30 -5.25
CA PHE A 287 6.72 -9.29 -6.29
C PHE A 287 7.62 -9.48 -7.52
N VAL A 288 8.84 -9.99 -7.36
CA VAL A 288 9.72 -10.33 -8.49
C VAL A 288 9.09 -11.47 -9.31
N THR A 289 8.58 -12.50 -8.65
CA THR A 289 7.93 -13.63 -9.31
C THR A 289 6.62 -13.20 -9.96
N THR A 290 5.82 -12.35 -9.33
CA THR A 290 4.58 -11.79 -9.89
C THR A 290 4.84 -11.09 -11.22
N HIS A 291 5.86 -10.21 -11.30
CA HIS A 291 6.23 -9.58 -12.57
C HIS A 291 6.51 -10.61 -13.67
N ASN A 292 7.30 -11.63 -13.34
CA ASN A 292 7.70 -12.66 -14.28
C ASN A 292 6.55 -13.59 -14.69
N ASN A 293 5.57 -13.82 -13.81
CA ASN A 293 4.36 -14.57 -14.10
C ASN A 293 3.44 -13.78 -15.04
N ILE A 294 3.19 -12.49 -14.74
CA ILE A 294 2.44 -11.57 -15.60
C ILE A 294 3.06 -11.52 -17.00
N LEU A 295 4.38 -11.38 -17.10
CA LEU A 295 5.05 -11.39 -18.40
C LEU A 295 4.76 -12.69 -19.17
N SER A 296 4.84 -13.84 -18.50
CA SER A 296 4.61 -15.13 -19.13
C SER A 296 3.16 -15.24 -19.66
N GLN A 297 2.19 -14.67 -18.93
CA GLN A 297 0.79 -14.58 -19.35
C GLN A 297 0.63 -13.63 -20.56
N ILE A 298 1.27 -12.45 -20.54
CA ILE A 298 1.28 -11.51 -21.67
C ILE A 298 1.85 -12.19 -22.93
N GLU A 299 2.97 -12.90 -22.80
CA GLU A 299 3.57 -13.62 -23.93
C GLU A 299 2.66 -14.73 -24.47
N ALA A 300 1.97 -15.47 -23.59
CA ALA A 300 1.00 -16.48 -23.98
C ALA A 300 -0.20 -15.86 -24.74
N ASN A 301 -0.74 -14.76 -24.23
CA ASN A 301 -1.86 -14.05 -24.84
C ASN A 301 -1.49 -13.46 -26.21
N LEU A 302 -0.29 -12.89 -26.33
CA LEU A 302 0.24 -12.41 -27.61
C LEU A 302 0.41 -13.55 -28.63
N ALA A 303 0.87 -14.73 -28.19
CA ALA A 303 1.01 -15.89 -29.05
C ALA A 303 -0.35 -16.42 -29.55
N GLN A 304 -1.38 -16.44 -28.70
CA GLN A 304 -2.74 -16.80 -29.08
C GLN A 304 -3.34 -15.78 -30.07
N ASN A 305 -3.21 -14.49 -29.79
CA ASN A 305 -3.75 -13.42 -30.64
C ASN A 305 -3.06 -13.30 -32.00
N ALA A 306 -1.76 -13.59 -32.08
CA ALA A 306 -1.03 -13.67 -33.34
C ALA A 306 -1.61 -14.76 -34.28
N GLY A 307 -2.13 -15.85 -33.70
CA GLY A 307 -2.82 -16.90 -34.44
C GLY A 307 -4.17 -16.47 -35.04
N ASN A 308 -4.84 -15.49 -34.42
CA ASN A 308 -6.20 -15.07 -34.77
C ASN A 308 -6.26 -13.87 -35.72
N ASN A 309 -5.33 -12.90 -35.62
CA ASN A 309 -5.46 -11.60 -36.32
C ASN A 309 -4.32 -11.24 -37.29
N GLY A 310 -3.29 -12.08 -37.46
CA GLY A 310 -2.22 -11.87 -38.44
C GLY A 310 -1.32 -10.63 -38.24
N ASN A 311 -1.61 -9.79 -37.24
CA ASN A 311 -0.77 -8.65 -36.84
C ASN A 311 0.35 -9.13 -35.91
N ASN A 312 1.45 -9.55 -36.53
CA ASN A 312 2.61 -10.13 -35.86
C ASN A 312 3.64 -9.06 -35.46
N GLN A 313 3.23 -8.03 -34.71
CA GLN A 313 4.20 -7.06 -34.17
C GLN A 313 4.94 -7.69 -32.99
N ALA A 314 6.19 -8.06 -33.22
CA ALA A 314 7.09 -8.51 -32.16
C ALA A 314 7.44 -7.33 -31.26
N LEU A 315 6.94 -7.35 -30.02
CA LEU A 315 7.30 -6.36 -29.00
C LEU A 315 8.76 -6.52 -28.59
N SER A 316 9.43 -5.41 -28.32
CA SER A 316 10.76 -5.39 -27.73
C SER A 316 10.73 -5.80 -26.25
N GLY A 317 11.85 -6.29 -25.73
CA GLY A 317 11.96 -6.60 -24.30
C GLY A 317 11.73 -5.39 -23.38
N GLN A 318 11.94 -4.17 -23.87
CA GLN A 318 11.60 -2.96 -23.12
C GLN A 318 10.08 -2.75 -23.05
N GLU A 319 9.34 -2.94 -24.14
CA GLU A 319 7.87 -2.84 -24.14
C GLU A 319 7.25 -3.91 -23.25
N LEU A 320 7.75 -5.15 -23.36
CA LEU A 320 7.32 -6.26 -22.49
C LEU A 320 7.57 -5.97 -21.01
N PHE A 321 8.75 -5.44 -20.66
CA PHE A 321 9.07 -5.06 -19.28
C PHE A 321 8.11 -4.00 -18.74
N GLU A 322 7.86 -2.93 -19.52
CA GLU A 322 6.97 -1.85 -19.07
C GLU A 322 5.51 -2.30 -18.99
N MET A 323 5.05 -3.23 -19.84
CA MET A 323 3.71 -3.83 -19.74
C MET A 323 3.55 -4.66 -18.46
N ALA A 324 4.51 -5.55 -18.17
CA ALA A 324 4.46 -6.37 -16.96
C ALA A 324 4.63 -5.52 -15.69
N LYS A 325 5.49 -4.49 -15.75
CA LYS A 325 5.64 -3.50 -14.68
C LYS A 325 4.35 -2.74 -14.43
N LEU A 326 3.70 -2.25 -15.48
CA LEU A 326 2.43 -1.52 -15.40
C LEU A 326 1.36 -2.33 -14.66
N ALA A 327 1.16 -3.60 -15.05
CA ALA A 327 0.18 -4.47 -14.41
C ALA A 327 0.54 -4.74 -12.93
N ASN A 328 1.80 -5.10 -12.64
CA ASN A 328 2.25 -5.40 -11.27
C ASN A 328 2.18 -4.18 -10.33
N GLU A 329 2.60 -3.00 -10.82
CA GLU A 329 2.48 -1.77 -10.03
C GLU A 329 1.02 -1.42 -9.78
N ASN A 330 0.15 -1.46 -10.80
CA ASN A 330 -1.27 -1.12 -10.64
C ASN A 330 -2.00 -2.08 -9.69
N PHE A 331 -1.68 -3.38 -9.75
CA PHE A 331 -2.13 -4.36 -8.76
C PHE A 331 -1.71 -3.93 -7.35
N TYR A 332 -0.41 -3.65 -7.16
CA TYR A 332 0.11 -3.16 -5.88
C TYR A 332 -0.60 -1.87 -5.40
N GLN A 333 -0.84 -0.90 -6.29
CA GLN A 333 -1.52 0.35 -5.92
C GLN A 333 -2.95 0.11 -5.46
N HIS A 334 -3.69 -0.75 -6.16
CA HIS A 334 -5.06 -1.07 -5.81
C HIS A 334 -5.10 -1.83 -4.47
N HIS A 335 -4.49 -3.00 -4.38
CA HIS A 335 -4.68 -3.88 -3.23
C HIS A 335 -4.04 -3.35 -1.94
N VAL A 336 -2.88 -2.69 -1.99
CA VAL A 336 -2.27 -2.16 -0.76
C VAL A 336 -3.12 -1.02 -0.19
N LEU A 337 -3.75 -0.20 -1.02
CA LEU A 337 -4.64 0.85 -0.53
C LEU A 337 -6.00 0.30 -0.11
N GLN A 338 -6.54 -0.68 -0.82
CA GLN A 338 -7.90 -1.18 -0.60
C GLN A 338 -7.96 -2.19 0.55
N GLU A 339 -7.00 -3.12 0.62
CA GLU A 339 -6.93 -4.18 1.63
C GLU A 339 -6.10 -3.74 2.85
N TYR A 340 -4.82 -3.40 2.66
CA TYR A 340 -3.93 -3.11 3.80
C TYR A 340 -4.23 -1.74 4.45
N ALA A 341 -4.27 -0.65 3.68
CA ALA A 341 -4.40 0.67 4.27
C ALA A 341 -5.73 0.86 5.00
N ARG A 342 -6.83 0.31 4.48
CA ARG A 342 -8.13 0.32 5.15
C ARG A 342 -8.18 -0.58 6.38
N ARG A 343 -7.40 -1.65 6.41
CA ARG A 343 -7.25 -2.45 7.64
C ARG A 343 -6.61 -1.65 8.77
N ILE A 344 -5.69 -0.75 8.45
CA ILE A 344 -5.08 0.17 9.43
C ILE A 344 -6.03 1.30 9.83
N THR A 345 -6.63 1.97 8.84
CA THR A 345 -7.57 3.09 9.02
C THR A 345 -8.83 2.85 8.16
N PRO A 346 -9.92 2.29 8.72
CA PRO A 346 -11.11 1.92 7.95
C PRO A 346 -11.84 3.12 7.32
N ASN A 347 -11.79 4.27 8.00
CA ASN A 347 -12.45 5.50 7.55
C ASN A 347 -11.61 6.27 6.50
N LEU A 348 -10.68 5.61 5.82
CA LEU A 348 -9.99 6.18 4.67
C LEU A 348 -11.01 6.57 3.61
N GLY A 349 -11.10 7.87 3.32
CA GLY A 349 -12.01 8.39 2.29
C GLY A 349 -11.80 7.71 0.93
N ALA A 350 -12.84 7.71 0.11
CA ALA A 350 -12.83 7.05 -1.19
C ALA A 350 -11.61 7.48 -2.05
N PHE A 351 -10.93 6.48 -2.59
CA PHE A 351 -9.85 6.69 -3.54
C PHE A 351 -10.45 7.08 -4.89
N ALA A 352 -10.03 8.22 -5.41
CA ALA A 352 -10.45 8.70 -6.73
C ALA A 352 -9.22 9.04 -7.58
N GLY A 353 -9.24 8.70 -8.88
CA GLY A 353 -8.18 9.08 -9.81
C GLY A 353 -8.06 10.60 -9.95
N ALA A 354 -6.93 11.07 -10.47
CA ALA A 354 -6.59 12.50 -10.58
C ALA A 354 -7.61 13.33 -11.39
N ASN A 355 -8.51 12.68 -12.14
CA ASN A 355 -9.50 13.31 -13.02
C ASN A 355 -10.97 13.17 -12.57
N ALA A 356 -11.24 12.71 -11.34
CA ALA A 356 -12.60 12.67 -10.79
C ALA A 356 -13.10 14.08 -10.41
N GLY A 357 -13.41 14.90 -11.42
CA GLY A 357 -14.01 16.23 -11.27
C GLY A 357 -13.01 17.38 -11.36
N ASN A 358 -12.73 17.81 -12.60
CA ASN A 358 -12.38 19.18 -13.00
C ASN A 358 -11.32 20.00 -12.21
N ASN A 359 -10.38 19.37 -11.51
CA ASN A 359 -9.27 20.08 -10.87
C ASN A 359 -7.97 19.34 -11.17
N ASN A 360 -7.09 19.94 -11.97
CA ASN A 360 -5.68 19.53 -12.07
C ASN A 360 -5.13 19.27 -10.66
N ASN A 361 -4.22 18.30 -10.49
CA ASN A 361 -3.45 17.96 -9.27
C ASN A 361 -2.74 19.13 -8.55
N ALA A 362 -2.99 20.38 -8.94
CA ALA A 362 -2.54 21.62 -8.34
C ALA A 362 -3.03 21.78 -6.89
N GLY A 363 -2.39 21.06 -5.96
CA GLY A 363 -2.60 21.21 -4.52
C GLY A 363 -2.14 20.03 -3.67
N PHE A 364 -2.02 18.82 -4.25
CA PHE A 364 -1.55 17.64 -3.52
C PHE A 364 -0.03 17.49 -3.66
N ASN A 365 0.63 17.11 -2.56
CA ASN A 365 2.07 16.88 -2.53
C ASN A 365 2.32 15.44 -2.10
N ALA A 366 2.74 14.59 -3.04
CA ALA A 366 3.00 13.18 -2.80
C ALA A 366 4.26 12.93 -1.93
N SER A 367 5.00 13.97 -1.55
CA SER A 367 6.18 13.82 -0.68
C SER A 367 5.82 13.16 0.65
N ILE A 368 6.66 12.22 1.09
CA ILE A 368 6.49 11.55 2.38
C ILE A 368 6.79 12.52 3.54
N LEU A 369 5.86 12.62 4.48
CA LEU A 369 6.03 13.38 5.72
C LEU A 369 7.05 12.70 6.65
N ALA A 370 7.88 13.50 7.34
CA ALA A 370 8.82 12.99 8.32
C ALA A 370 8.07 12.40 9.53
N GLU A 371 6.94 12.98 9.91
CA GLU A 371 6.05 12.48 10.96
C GLU A 371 5.47 11.12 10.58
N PHE A 372 5.21 10.90 9.29
CA PHE A 372 4.82 9.60 8.78
C PHE A 372 5.99 8.60 8.85
N ALA A 373 7.13 8.91 8.24
CA ALA A 373 8.27 7.98 8.12
C ALA A 373 9.03 7.71 9.45
N SER A 374 9.17 8.72 10.30
CA SER A 374 9.91 8.64 11.56
C SER A 374 9.04 8.26 12.75
N SER A 375 7.70 8.32 12.61
CA SER A 375 6.78 8.05 13.70
C SER A 375 5.58 7.20 13.28
N ALA A 376 4.59 7.78 12.59
CA ALA A 376 3.28 7.13 12.42
C ALA A 376 3.40 5.76 11.72
N PHE A 377 4.15 5.63 10.63
CA PHE A 377 4.30 4.37 9.90
C PHE A 377 5.20 3.34 10.60
N ARG A 378 5.84 3.71 11.71
CA ARG A 378 6.64 2.79 12.54
C ARG A 378 5.80 2.04 13.58
N PHE A 379 4.47 2.12 13.48
CA PHE A 379 3.58 1.32 14.31
C PHE A 379 3.82 -0.18 14.13
N GLY A 380 4.28 -0.63 12.96
CA GLY A 380 4.57 -2.04 12.70
C GLY A 380 5.63 -2.65 13.62
N HIS A 381 6.48 -1.83 14.26
CA HIS A 381 7.44 -2.32 15.24
C HIS A 381 6.78 -2.93 16.50
N SER A 382 5.57 -2.49 16.88
CA SER A 382 4.81 -3.11 17.98
C SER A 382 4.04 -4.36 17.56
N GLN A 383 3.78 -4.54 16.27
CA GLN A 383 3.05 -5.68 15.74
C GLN A 383 3.89 -6.95 15.57
N LEU A 384 5.21 -6.81 15.50
CA LEU A 384 6.14 -7.94 15.39
C LEU A 384 6.07 -8.84 16.63
N THR A 385 6.08 -10.16 16.43
CA THR A 385 6.08 -11.19 17.49
C THR A 385 7.50 -11.71 17.76
N GLU A 386 7.69 -12.60 18.74
CA GLU A 386 9.01 -13.18 19.04
C GLU A 386 9.47 -14.25 18.03
N THR A 387 8.61 -14.61 17.07
CA THR A 387 8.87 -15.64 16.06
C THR A 387 8.32 -15.24 14.69
N VAL A 388 9.02 -15.61 13.63
CA VAL A 388 8.46 -15.64 12.28
C VAL A 388 7.84 -17.02 12.09
N ALA A 389 6.52 -17.09 11.90
CA ALA A 389 5.82 -18.36 11.67
C ALA A 389 6.10 -18.90 10.27
N LEU A 390 6.44 -20.19 10.20
CA LEU A 390 6.61 -20.91 8.94
C LEU A 390 5.84 -22.22 9.01
N THR A 391 5.16 -22.61 7.93
CA THR A 391 4.52 -23.91 7.82
C THR A 391 5.10 -24.66 6.63
N SER A 392 5.48 -25.92 6.82
CA SER A 392 5.97 -26.74 5.71
C SER A 392 4.87 -26.96 4.66
N VAL A 393 5.19 -26.78 3.39
CA VAL A 393 4.24 -26.89 2.26
C VAL A 393 4.60 -28.11 1.41
N ASN A 394 3.57 -28.88 1.02
CA ASN A 394 3.71 -29.95 0.05
C ASN A 394 4.00 -29.36 -1.33
N GLN A 395 5.17 -29.69 -1.90
CA GLN A 395 5.65 -29.08 -3.14
C GLN A 395 4.90 -29.55 -4.39
N GLN A 396 4.12 -30.62 -4.31
CA GLN A 396 3.30 -31.11 -5.41
C GLN A 396 1.90 -30.51 -5.39
N THR A 397 1.31 -30.34 -4.21
CA THR A 397 -0.08 -29.88 -4.08
C THR A 397 -0.20 -28.41 -3.70
N GLY A 398 0.85 -27.77 -3.17
CA GLY A 398 0.81 -26.40 -2.67
C GLY A 398 0.17 -26.27 -1.28
N LEU A 399 -0.36 -27.35 -0.71
CA LEU A 399 -1.07 -27.34 0.57
C LEU A 399 -0.11 -27.35 1.75
N ALA A 400 -0.48 -26.64 2.82
CA ALA A 400 0.21 -26.68 4.09
C ALA A 400 0.12 -28.09 4.73
N ASN A 401 1.23 -28.58 5.30
CA ASN A 401 1.21 -29.88 5.97
C ASN A 401 0.66 -29.74 7.41
N PRO A 402 -0.33 -30.55 7.81
CA PRO A 402 -0.85 -30.57 9.16
C PRO A 402 0.26 -30.84 10.20
N GLY A 403 0.45 -29.92 11.15
CA GLY A 403 1.50 -30.01 12.18
C GLY A 403 2.93 -29.73 11.69
N GLY A 404 3.09 -29.18 10.48
CA GLY A 404 4.38 -28.84 9.88
C GLY A 404 4.94 -27.49 10.29
N GLN A 405 4.63 -27.00 11.50
CA GLN A 405 5.08 -25.69 11.98
C GLN A 405 6.60 -25.66 12.21
N MET A 406 7.26 -24.61 11.73
CA MET A 406 8.71 -24.43 11.69
C MET A 406 9.12 -23.02 12.13
N ASP A 407 8.44 -22.48 13.14
CA ASP A 407 8.69 -21.12 13.62
C ASP A 407 10.17 -20.86 13.92
N ILE A 408 10.65 -19.73 13.42
CA ILE A 408 12.03 -19.27 13.62
C ILE A 408 11.98 -18.11 14.62
N PRO A 409 12.79 -18.12 15.69
CA PRO A 409 12.90 -16.97 16.58
C PRO A 409 13.21 -15.69 15.80
N LEU A 410 12.54 -14.58 16.09
CA LEU A 410 12.71 -13.31 15.38
C LEU A 410 14.19 -12.88 15.33
N LEU A 411 14.93 -13.12 16.41
CA LEU A 411 16.37 -12.85 16.48
C LEU A 411 17.18 -13.61 15.42
N GLN A 412 16.79 -14.85 15.09
CA GLN A 412 17.46 -15.67 14.08
C GLN A 412 16.99 -15.34 12.66
N ALA A 413 15.84 -14.69 12.52
CA ALA A 413 15.29 -14.24 11.24
C ALA A 413 15.98 -12.96 10.72
N PHE A 414 16.61 -12.16 11.61
CA PHE A 414 17.32 -10.95 11.22
C PHE A 414 18.66 -11.24 10.53
N LEU A 415 18.91 -10.53 9.43
CA LEU A 415 20.21 -10.56 8.71
C LEU A 415 20.69 -11.99 8.41
N ALA A 416 19.75 -12.88 8.07
CA ALA A 416 19.99 -14.31 7.96
C ALA A 416 19.67 -14.86 6.55
N PRO A 417 20.29 -14.34 5.47
CA PRO A 417 20.01 -14.80 4.12
C PRO A 417 20.34 -16.29 3.91
N GLN A 418 21.21 -16.89 4.73
CA GLN A 418 21.59 -18.30 4.64
C GLN A 418 20.46 -19.28 4.99
N ILE A 419 19.47 -18.87 5.77
CA ILE A 419 18.30 -19.71 6.08
C ILE A 419 17.18 -19.54 5.03
N TYR A 420 17.30 -18.54 4.17
CA TYR A 420 16.35 -18.25 3.12
C TYR A 420 16.62 -19.13 1.89
N THR A 421 15.61 -19.92 1.51
CA THR A 421 15.63 -20.82 0.34
C THR A 421 14.44 -20.51 -0.57
N ARG A 422 14.42 -21.05 -1.79
CA ARG A 422 13.31 -20.84 -2.75
C ARG A 422 11.91 -21.28 -2.26
N HIS A 423 11.83 -22.08 -1.19
CA HIS A 423 10.56 -22.54 -0.63
C HIS A 423 10.13 -21.69 0.57
N THR A 424 11.02 -20.81 1.05
CA THR A 424 10.83 -20.05 2.27
C THR A 424 9.69 -19.04 2.11
N ALA A 425 9.52 -18.41 0.94
CA ALA A 425 8.39 -17.51 0.69
C ALA A 425 7.02 -18.19 0.90
N GLY A 426 6.80 -19.37 0.30
CA GLY A 426 5.55 -20.11 0.46
C GLY A 426 5.36 -20.66 1.88
N GLN A 427 6.43 -21.05 2.56
CA GLN A 427 6.37 -21.50 3.96
C GLN A 427 6.02 -20.35 4.92
N ILE A 428 6.59 -19.16 4.68
CA ILE A 428 6.26 -17.94 5.42
C ILE A 428 4.81 -17.53 5.12
N ALA A 429 4.39 -17.54 3.86
CA ALA A 429 3.01 -17.22 3.48
C ALA A 429 2.01 -18.15 4.20
N ALA A 430 2.24 -19.46 4.20
CA ALA A 430 1.41 -20.45 4.89
C ALA A 430 1.45 -20.35 6.43
N GLY A 431 2.58 -19.89 6.99
CA GLY A 431 2.76 -19.78 8.44
C GLY A 431 2.25 -18.48 9.01
N MET A 432 2.65 -17.35 8.42
CA MET A 432 2.31 -16.01 8.89
C MET A 432 0.85 -15.63 8.61
N SER A 433 0.20 -16.19 7.56
CA SER A 433 -1.25 -16.00 7.36
C SER A 433 -2.08 -16.57 8.51
N GLN A 434 -1.52 -17.51 9.27
CA GLN A 434 -2.13 -18.15 10.44
C GLN A 434 -1.61 -17.58 11.77
N GLN A 435 -0.65 -16.64 11.74
CA GLN A 435 -0.03 -16.08 12.94
C GLN A 435 -0.63 -14.71 13.24
N VAL A 436 -1.24 -14.57 14.42
CA VAL A 436 -1.67 -13.24 14.88
C VAL A 436 -0.48 -12.42 15.35
N GLY A 437 -0.32 -11.22 14.77
CA GLY A 437 0.61 -10.21 15.23
C GLY A 437 0.28 -9.68 16.62
N ASN A 438 1.25 -9.03 17.25
CA ASN A 438 1.03 -8.29 18.48
C ASN A 438 0.09 -7.09 18.24
N ALA A 439 -0.54 -6.60 19.32
CA ALA A 439 -1.37 -5.41 19.25
C ALA A 439 -0.54 -4.18 18.85
N THR A 440 -1.16 -3.28 18.09
CA THR A 440 -0.53 -2.00 17.75
C THR A 440 -0.55 -1.07 18.97
N ASP A 441 0.42 -1.17 19.88
CA ASP A 441 0.46 -0.34 21.09
C ASP A 441 1.90 0.09 21.44
N GLU A 442 2.11 0.67 22.62
CA GLU A 442 3.41 1.13 23.09
C GLU A 442 4.38 0.02 23.51
N PHE A 443 3.95 -1.25 23.49
CA PHE A 443 4.79 -2.38 23.82
C PHE A 443 5.46 -2.95 22.57
N ILE A 444 6.70 -3.39 22.75
CA ILE A 444 7.47 -4.06 21.70
C ILE A 444 8.05 -5.35 22.28
N THR A 445 8.31 -6.32 21.41
CA THR A 445 8.88 -7.60 21.82
C THR A 445 10.27 -7.43 22.45
N ASN A 446 10.62 -8.37 23.31
CA ASN A 446 11.89 -8.37 24.00
C ASN A 446 13.06 -8.44 23.02
N THR A 447 12.92 -9.19 21.91
CA THR A 447 13.93 -9.21 20.85
C THR A 447 14.22 -7.81 20.30
N LEU A 448 13.19 -7.01 20.03
CA LEU A 448 13.36 -5.64 19.49
C LEU A 448 13.85 -4.64 20.55
N GLN A 449 13.49 -4.85 21.82
CA GLN A 449 13.88 -3.96 22.91
C GLN A 449 15.30 -4.21 23.41
N ASN A 450 15.77 -5.46 23.41
CA ASN A 450 16.98 -5.84 24.14
C ASN A 450 18.04 -6.56 23.29
N ALA A 451 17.69 -7.02 22.08
CA ALA A 451 18.55 -7.85 21.25
C ALA A 451 18.42 -7.55 19.75
N LEU A 452 18.08 -6.31 19.37
CA LEU A 452 17.85 -5.93 17.97
C LEU A 452 19.07 -6.31 17.12
N VAL A 453 18.84 -7.10 16.06
CA VAL A 453 19.87 -7.66 15.16
C VAL A 453 21.05 -8.35 15.87
N GLY A 454 20.80 -8.94 17.05
CA GLY A 454 21.84 -9.61 17.86
C GLY A 454 22.75 -8.67 18.64
N LEU A 455 22.46 -7.38 18.65
CA LEU A 455 23.16 -6.36 19.43
C LEU A 455 22.29 -5.93 20.62
N PRO A 456 22.89 -5.46 21.73
CA PRO A 456 22.15 -4.90 22.87
C PRO A 456 21.62 -3.50 22.53
N LEU A 457 20.76 -3.43 21.51
CA LEU A 457 20.12 -2.24 20.99
C LEU A 457 18.61 -2.32 21.24
N ASP A 458 18.01 -1.16 21.50
CA ASP A 458 16.58 -0.99 21.77
C ASP A 458 15.94 -0.21 20.60
N LEU A 459 15.09 -0.89 19.83
CA LEU A 459 14.41 -0.30 18.68
C LEU A 459 13.45 0.82 19.08
N GLY A 460 12.77 0.70 20.23
CA GLY A 460 11.88 1.74 20.75
C GLY A 460 12.67 3.01 21.09
N ALA A 461 13.79 2.86 21.79
CA ALA A 461 14.69 3.97 22.08
C ALA A 461 15.27 4.59 20.79
N LEU A 462 15.62 3.78 19.79
CA LEU A 462 16.08 4.26 18.49
C LEU A 462 14.98 5.02 17.72
N ASN A 463 13.71 4.63 17.82
CA ASN A 463 12.60 5.37 17.21
C ASN A 463 12.43 6.75 17.87
N ILE A 464 12.48 6.81 19.19
CA ILE A 464 12.42 8.08 19.93
C ILE A 464 13.61 8.98 19.56
N ALA A 465 14.83 8.42 19.59
CA ALA A 465 16.04 9.15 19.23
C ALA A 465 16.02 9.62 17.76
N ARG A 466 15.50 8.81 16.85
CA ARG A 466 15.35 9.19 15.44
C ARG A 466 14.31 10.29 15.26
N GLY A 467 13.24 10.29 16.05
CA GLY A 467 12.29 11.39 16.06
C GLY A 467 12.98 12.72 16.40
N LEU A 468 13.82 12.72 17.44
CA LEU A 468 14.62 13.89 17.83
C LEU A 468 15.63 14.31 16.74
N ASP A 469 16.36 13.36 16.16
CA ASP A 469 17.34 13.61 15.08
C ASP A 469 16.69 14.17 13.81
N THR A 470 15.45 13.76 13.51
CA THR A 470 14.70 14.27 12.35
C THR A 470 13.92 15.56 12.64
N GLY A 471 13.97 16.05 13.88
CA GLY A 471 13.31 17.28 14.30
C GLY A 471 11.78 17.20 14.30
N ILE A 472 11.18 16.01 14.37
CA ILE A 472 9.71 15.89 14.49
C ILE A 472 9.25 16.38 15.86
N THR A 473 8.07 17.02 15.90
CA THR A 473 7.53 17.63 17.11
C THR A 473 7.05 16.59 18.13
N SER A 474 6.84 17.02 19.38
CA SER A 474 6.21 16.18 20.40
C SER A 474 4.73 15.91 20.05
N LEU A 475 4.13 14.88 20.65
CA LEU A 475 2.73 14.49 20.42
C LEU A 475 1.77 15.69 20.51
N ASN A 476 1.86 16.44 21.60
CA ASN A 476 0.94 17.55 21.85
C ASN A 476 1.15 18.73 20.90
N GLU A 477 2.38 18.97 20.47
CA GLU A 477 2.67 20.01 19.48
C GLU A 477 2.19 19.58 18.09
N ALA A 478 2.37 18.32 17.71
CA ALA A 478 1.78 17.77 16.49
C ALA A 478 0.24 17.91 16.50
N ARG A 479 -0.42 17.54 17.60
CA ARG A 479 -1.87 17.72 17.79
C ARG A 479 -2.28 19.18 17.64
N ARG A 480 -1.53 20.13 18.21
CA ARG A 480 -1.78 21.58 18.08
C ARG A 480 -1.71 22.06 16.63
N GLN A 481 -0.70 21.59 15.90
CA GLN A 481 -0.46 21.95 14.50
C GLN A 481 -1.54 21.35 13.58
N ILE A 482 -1.88 20.08 13.78
CA ILE A 482 -2.97 19.40 13.06
C ILE A 482 -4.30 20.11 13.31
N GLN A 483 -4.62 20.39 14.58
CA GLN A 483 -5.84 21.11 14.93
C GLN A 483 -5.90 22.49 14.27
N THR A 484 -4.78 23.21 14.24
CA THR A 484 -4.69 24.51 13.54
C THR A 484 -4.93 24.36 12.04
N TYR A 485 -4.33 23.36 11.40
CA TYR A 485 -4.56 23.07 9.98
C TYR A 485 -6.02 22.77 9.67
N LEU A 486 -6.67 21.88 10.44
CA LEU A 486 -8.08 21.54 10.26
C LEU A 486 -8.99 22.75 10.46
N ARG A 487 -8.68 23.58 11.47
CA ARG A 487 -9.40 24.82 11.72
C ARG A 487 -9.28 25.80 10.56
N ASP A 488 -8.09 25.94 9.98
CA ASP A 488 -7.87 26.82 8.83
C ASP A 488 -8.65 26.31 7.61
N VAL A 489 -8.68 25.00 7.36
CA VAL A 489 -9.50 24.38 6.30
C VAL A 489 -10.99 24.64 6.54
N ARG A 490 -11.46 24.46 7.78
CA ARG A 490 -12.85 24.65 8.17
C ARG A 490 -13.31 26.12 8.13
N THR A 491 -12.44 27.06 8.49
CA THR A 491 -12.80 28.47 8.72
C THR A 491 -12.37 29.45 7.61
N SER A 492 -11.57 29.00 6.63
CA SER A 492 -11.08 29.88 5.55
C SER A 492 -12.19 30.46 4.68
N PRO A 493 -12.35 31.80 4.63
CA PRO A 493 -13.26 32.46 3.70
C PRO A 493 -12.56 32.71 2.36
N GLY A 494 -12.78 31.87 1.35
CA GLY A 494 -12.47 32.20 -0.06
C GLY A 494 -11.42 31.37 -0.82
N GLY A 495 -10.97 30.21 -0.33
CA GLY A 495 -10.09 29.32 -1.11
C GLY A 495 -10.89 28.26 -1.88
N THR A 496 -11.10 28.44 -3.18
CA THR A 496 -11.56 27.45 -4.21
C THR A 496 -12.31 26.18 -3.78
N THR A 497 -13.27 26.28 -2.87
CA THR A 497 -14.43 25.38 -2.76
C THR A 497 -15.57 26.13 -2.08
N GLY A 498 -16.17 27.09 -2.78
CA GLY A 498 -17.45 27.73 -2.38
C GLY A 498 -18.64 26.75 -2.27
N LEU A 499 -18.39 25.44 -2.39
CA LEU A 499 -19.35 24.36 -2.20
C LEU A 499 -19.27 23.71 -0.80
N VAL A 500 -18.16 23.85 -0.05
CA VAL A 500 -17.98 23.12 1.24
C VAL A 500 -18.79 23.75 2.38
N GLN A 501 -18.87 25.08 2.45
CA GLN A 501 -19.69 25.78 3.47
C GLN A 501 -21.21 25.58 3.29
N ALA A 502 -21.66 24.96 2.19
CA ALA A 502 -23.08 24.68 1.96
C ALA A 502 -23.48 23.26 2.37
N ASN A 503 -22.52 22.37 2.64
CA ASN A 503 -22.79 20.97 2.96
C ASN A 503 -22.58 20.72 4.46
N ASN A 504 -23.64 20.96 5.25
CA ASN A 504 -23.63 20.88 6.72
C ASN A 504 -23.02 19.57 7.29
N ALA A 505 -23.05 18.46 6.54
CA ALA A 505 -22.48 17.18 6.96
C ALA A 505 -20.93 17.15 6.93
N ILE A 506 -20.30 17.77 5.93
CA ILE A 506 -18.83 17.79 5.79
C ILE A 506 -18.21 18.66 6.90
N ASP A 507 -18.81 19.83 7.15
CA ASP A 507 -18.38 20.73 8.22
C ASP A 507 -18.50 20.09 9.60
N ALA A 508 -19.54 19.26 9.82
CA ALA A 508 -19.73 18.53 11.07
C ALA A 508 -18.62 17.46 11.29
N ASN A 509 -18.28 16.69 10.25
CA ASN A 509 -17.22 15.67 10.33
C ASN A 509 -15.84 16.31 10.56
N LEU A 510 -15.53 17.41 9.86
CA LEU A 510 -14.28 18.13 10.02
C LEU A 510 -14.16 18.74 11.42
N ALA A 511 -15.26 19.29 11.96
CA ALA A 511 -15.29 19.80 13.32
C ALA A 511 -15.13 18.69 14.39
N ALA A 512 -15.73 17.52 14.18
CA ALA A 512 -15.56 16.38 15.08
C ALA A 512 -14.09 15.90 15.10
N LEU A 513 -13.46 15.80 13.93
CA LEU A 513 -12.04 15.46 13.80
C LEU A 513 -11.13 16.49 14.48
N GLU A 514 -11.36 17.78 14.24
CA GLU A 514 -10.61 18.87 14.88
C GLU A 514 -10.73 18.83 16.42
N ALA A 515 -11.94 18.56 16.94
CA ALA A 515 -12.17 18.44 18.37
C ALA A 515 -11.45 17.21 18.97
N ASN A 516 -11.46 16.08 18.25
CA ASN A 516 -10.79 14.85 18.68
C ASN A 516 -9.26 14.99 18.71
N LEU A 517 -8.69 15.94 17.95
CA LEU A 517 -7.24 16.20 17.86
C LEU A 517 -6.78 17.35 18.77
N ARG A 518 -7.59 17.73 19.77
CA ARG A 518 -7.21 18.74 20.79
C ARG A 518 -5.92 18.32 21.53
N PRO A 519 -4.95 19.22 21.74
CA PRO A 519 -3.79 18.94 22.60
C PRO A 519 -4.22 18.59 24.03
N TYR A 520 -3.57 17.61 24.66
CA TYR A 520 -3.83 17.28 26.05
C TYR A 520 -3.44 18.44 26.97
N ILE A 521 -4.19 18.64 28.06
CA ILE A 521 -3.96 19.77 28.99
C ILE A 521 -3.26 19.40 30.29
N SER A 522 -3.13 18.11 30.59
CA SER A 522 -2.52 17.63 31.84
C SER A 522 -2.17 16.14 31.74
N TRP A 523 -1.45 15.62 32.73
CA TRP A 523 -1.24 14.17 32.89
C TRP A 523 -2.56 13.41 33.08
N LYS A 524 -3.52 14.00 33.80
CA LYS A 524 -4.85 13.41 34.02
C LYS A 524 -5.67 13.34 32.74
N ASP A 525 -5.58 14.37 31.90
CA ASP A 525 -6.24 14.43 30.60
C ASP A 525 -5.61 13.44 29.60
N PHE A 526 -4.28 13.39 29.52
CA PHE A 526 -3.57 12.40 28.70
C PHE A 526 -3.90 10.96 29.15
N GLY A 527 -3.82 10.68 30.45
CA GLY A 527 -4.10 9.37 31.02
C GLY A 527 -5.52 8.85 30.76
N ALA A 528 -6.50 9.74 30.59
CA ALA A 528 -7.87 9.36 30.26
C ALA A 528 -8.06 8.89 28.81
N HIS A 529 -7.05 9.08 27.95
CA HIS A 529 -7.07 8.74 26.53
C HIS A 529 -6.02 7.70 26.15
N LEU A 530 -5.37 7.06 27.13
CA LEU A 530 -4.46 5.96 26.89
C LEU A 530 -5.22 4.68 26.53
N LEU A 531 -4.65 3.88 25.63
CA LEU A 531 -5.10 2.52 25.37
C LEU A 531 -4.95 1.65 26.62
N HIS A 532 -3.81 1.78 27.30
CA HIS A 532 -3.47 1.07 28.54
C HIS A 532 -3.31 2.10 29.67
N PRO A 533 -4.35 2.36 30.50
CA PRO A 533 -4.31 3.36 31.56
C PRO A 533 -3.16 3.19 32.57
N GLU A 534 -2.71 1.96 32.79
CA GLU A 534 -1.58 1.60 33.65
C GLU A 534 -0.24 2.16 33.15
N SER A 535 -0.11 2.41 31.83
CA SER A 535 1.10 2.96 31.23
C SER A 535 1.38 4.41 31.65
N LEU A 536 0.38 5.12 32.19
CA LEU A 536 0.51 6.49 32.66
C LEU A 536 1.67 6.66 33.65
N LYS A 537 1.85 5.71 34.57
CA LYS A 537 2.96 5.73 35.52
C LYS A 537 4.31 5.70 34.81
N THR A 538 4.45 4.86 33.80
CA THR A 538 5.68 4.72 33.00
C THR A 538 5.98 5.99 32.22
N PHE A 539 4.97 6.64 31.63
CA PHE A 539 5.13 7.93 30.98
C PHE A 539 5.61 9.01 31.95
N ILE A 540 5.02 9.10 33.15
CA ILE A 540 5.45 10.05 34.19
C ILE A 540 6.90 9.76 34.62
N MET A 541 7.25 8.49 34.82
CA MET A 541 8.64 8.09 35.14
C MET A 541 9.64 8.50 34.05
N ALA A 542 9.25 8.38 32.78
CA ALA A 542 10.13 8.65 31.63
C ALA A 542 10.28 10.15 31.36
N TYR A 543 9.17 10.89 31.28
CA TYR A 543 9.15 12.28 30.81
C TYR A 543 9.20 13.31 31.95
N ALA A 544 8.73 12.97 33.15
CA ALA A 544 8.75 13.85 34.32
C ALA A 544 9.77 13.42 35.39
N ARG A 545 10.76 12.60 35.01
CA ARG A 545 11.77 11.99 35.91
C ARG A 545 12.34 12.98 36.93
N ASP A 546 12.83 14.13 36.47
CA ASP A 546 13.49 15.11 37.33
C ASP A 546 12.49 15.80 38.26
N ALA A 547 11.28 16.09 37.78
CA ALA A 547 10.21 16.66 38.58
C ALA A 547 9.77 15.70 39.70
N ILE A 548 9.58 14.42 39.38
CA ILE A 548 9.13 13.45 40.39
C ILE A 548 10.24 13.09 41.38
N LEU A 549 11.48 12.95 40.93
CA LEU A 549 12.60 12.66 41.83
C LEU A 549 12.88 13.85 42.74
N SER A 550 12.87 15.07 42.23
CA SER A 550 13.14 16.24 43.07
C SER A 550 12.00 16.56 44.06
N GLY A 551 10.75 16.31 43.66
CA GLY A 551 9.57 16.62 44.45
C GLY A 551 9.11 15.52 45.43
N TYR A 552 9.25 14.25 45.06
CA TYR A 552 8.54 13.14 45.74
C TYR A 552 9.44 12.01 46.24
N SER A 553 10.72 11.95 45.83
CA SER A 553 11.63 10.85 46.26
C SER A 553 12.19 11.00 47.68
N GLY A 554 11.97 12.16 48.32
CA GLY A 554 12.61 12.52 49.60
C GLY A 554 14.06 13.00 49.48
N ASN A 555 14.68 12.96 48.28
CA ASN A 555 15.99 13.56 48.00
C ASN A 555 15.92 14.46 46.76
N ALA A 556 15.93 15.78 46.99
CA ALA A 556 15.81 16.77 45.92
C ALA A 556 17.06 16.91 45.03
N ASN A 557 18.19 16.27 45.39
CA ASN A 557 19.45 16.42 44.65
C ASN A 557 19.48 15.52 43.40
N LEU A 558 19.16 16.10 42.23
CA LEU A 558 19.21 15.38 40.94
C LEU A 558 20.59 14.83 40.60
N SER A 559 21.68 15.47 41.03
CA SER A 559 23.04 14.95 40.80
C SER A 559 23.28 13.61 41.50
N TYR A 560 22.68 13.40 42.68
CA TYR A 560 22.71 12.10 43.36
C TYR A 560 22.03 11.03 42.52
N TRP A 561 20.83 11.33 42.00
CA TRP A 561 20.07 10.37 41.18
C TRP A 561 20.77 10.05 39.85
N ASN A 562 21.37 11.05 39.20
CA ASN A 562 22.17 10.86 37.98
C ASN A 562 23.37 9.95 38.23
N GLN A 563 24.08 10.15 39.34
CA GLN A 563 25.20 9.28 39.73
C GLN A 563 24.74 7.86 40.06
N LEU A 564 23.59 7.71 40.74
CA LEU A 564 23.05 6.41 41.10
C LEU A 564 22.60 5.61 39.87
N GLN A 565 21.94 6.27 38.91
CA GLN A 565 21.51 5.66 37.65
C GLN A 565 22.70 5.20 36.80
N ALA A 566 23.77 5.99 36.74
CA ALA A 566 24.99 5.66 35.99
C ALA A 566 25.92 4.67 36.74
N SER A 567 25.59 4.30 37.98
CA SER A 567 26.45 3.46 38.81
C SER A 567 26.39 2.00 38.40
N SER A 568 27.55 1.37 38.25
CA SER A 568 27.68 -0.09 38.06
C SER A 568 27.67 -0.88 39.38
N ALA A 569 27.46 -0.21 40.52
CA ALA A 569 27.45 -0.88 41.82
C ALA A 569 26.26 -1.85 41.93
N PRO A 570 26.46 -3.08 42.48
CA PRO A 570 25.37 -4.04 42.67
C PRO A 570 24.21 -3.44 43.47
N GLY A 571 22.99 -3.50 42.92
CA GLY A 571 21.78 -2.97 43.56
C GLY A 571 21.53 -1.47 43.37
N ALA A 572 22.44 -0.70 42.77
CA ALA A 572 22.23 0.73 42.48
C ALA A 572 21.07 0.94 41.51
N ALA A 573 21.03 0.20 40.40
CA ALA A 573 19.94 0.24 39.43
C ALA A 573 18.58 -0.11 40.06
N ALA A 574 18.53 -1.16 40.90
CA ALA A 574 17.30 -1.55 41.60
C ALA A 574 16.84 -0.48 42.60
N THR A 575 17.78 0.14 43.33
CA THR A 575 17.48 1.23 44.27
C THR A 575 16.94 2.46 43.54
N TYR A 576 17.58 2.84 42.42
CA TYR A 576 17.13 3.92 41.56
C TYR A 576 15.73 3.65 41.00
N ALA A 577 15.50 2.47 40.43
CA ALA A 577 14.21 2.09 39.87
C ALA A 577 13.09 2.07 40.92
N ALA A 578 13.37 1.55 42.13
CA ALA A 578 12.41 1.56 43.23
C ALA A 578 12.07 2.98 43.68
N ALA A 579 13.06 3.88 43.79
CA ALA A 579 12.83 5.27 44.17
C ALA A 579 12.05 6.04 43.10
N LEU A 580 12.38 5.84 41.82
CA LEU A 580 11.67 6.45 40.70
C LEU A 580 10.20 6.00 40.66
N SER A 581 9.96 4.70 40.80
CA SER A 581 8.62 4.11 40.81
C SER A 581 7.77 4.60 41.98
N ALA A 582 8.34 4.65 43.19
CA ALA A 582 7.64 5.16 44.37
C ALA A 582 7.35 6.67 44.27
N ALA A 583 8.28 7.45 43.73
CA ALA A 583 8.07 8.88 43.48
C ALA A 583 6.94 9.12 42.46
N ALA A 584 6.85 8.29 41.42
CA ALA A 584 5.76 8.35 40.45
C ALA A 584 4.39 8.03 41.09
N ASP A 585 4.30 7.01 41.95
CA ASP A 585 3.05 6.69 42.66
C ASP A 585 2.56 7.87 43.52
N LEU A 586 3.47 8.54 44.22
CA LEU A 586 3.15 9.74 45.00
C LEU A 586 2.71 10.91 44.13
N ALA A 587 3.38 11.14 43.00
CA ALA A 587 3.03 12.18 42.05
C ALA A 587 1.65 11.93 41.41
N MET A 588 1.31 10.67 41.10
CA MET A 588 0.00 10.29 40.59
C MET A 588 -1.14 10.51 41.60
N GLY A 589 -0.83 10.45 42.90
CA GLY A 589 -1.77 10.79 43.97
C GLY A 589 -1.92 12.29 44.25
N ASP A 590 -1.11 13.14 43.60
CA ASP A 590 -1.13 14.59 43.78
C ASP A 590 -1.85 15.30 42.62
N ASP A 591 -3.09 15.74 42.88
CA ASP A 591 -3.89 16.47 41.89
C ASP A 591 -3.20 17.77 41.39
N ALA A 592 -2.31 18.39 42.18
CA ALA A 592 -1.58 19.57 41.75
C ALA A 592 -0.50 19.23 40.71
N PHE A 593 0.10 18.04 40.80
CA PHE A 593 1.02 17.52 39.79
C PHE A 593 0.26 17.02 38.57
N MET A 594 -0.76 16.20 38.79
CA MET A 594 -1.52 15.54 37.72
C MET A 594 -2.37 16.50 36.88
N GLY A 595 -2.77 17.64 37.45
CA GLY A 595 -3.58 18.64 36.78
C GLY A 595 -5.04 18.23 36.57
N LEU A 596 -5.72 18.95 35.69
CA LEU A 596 -7.17 18.84 35.49
C LEU A 596 -7.52 17.89 34.34
N LEU A 597 -8.59 17.11 34.51
CA LEU A 597 -9.24 16.42 33.40
C LEU A 597 -10.02 17.46 32.56
N TYR A 598 -10.02 17.31 31.24
CA TYR A 598 -10.83 18.17 30.38
C TYR A 598 -12.32 18.05 30.70
N SER A 599 -13.00 19.20 30.74
CA SER A 599 -14.43 19.30 31.09
C SER A 599 -15.22 20.26 30.18
N GLY A 600 -14.62 20.66 29.06
CA GLY A 600 -15.25 21.56 28.09
C GLY A 600 -16.24 20.86 27.15
N SER A 601 -17.03 21.68 26.45
CA SER A 601 -17.94 21.25 25.39
C SER A 601 -17.21 21.00 24.07
N SER A 602 -17.87 20.38 23.09
CA SER A 602 -17.33 20.26 21.72
C SER A 602 -16.98 21.63 21.11
N SER A 603 -17.75 22.68 21.41
CA SER A 603 -17.40 24.05 20.99
C SER A 603 -16.14 24.61 21.66
N ASP A 604 -15.87 24.21 22.92
CA ASP A 604 -14.63 24.62 23.59
C ASP A 604 -13.42 23.91 22.98
N ALA A 605 -13.54 22.64 22.60
CA ALA A 605 -12.46 21.89 21.95
C ALA A 605 -12.01 22.53 20.63
N LEU A 606 -12.95 23.18 19.92
CA LEU A 606 -12.73 23.89 18.66
C LEU A 606 -12.11 25.30 18.82
N ASN A 607 -12.01 25.79 20.05
CA ASN A 607 -11.44 27.10 20.37
C ASN A 607 -10.16 26.92 21.21
N PRO A 608 -8.97 26.90 20.59
CA PRO A 608 -7.70 26.71 21.31
C PRO A 608 -7.45 27.73 22.43
N SER A 609 -8.08 28.90 22.35
CA SER A 609 -7.97 29.98 23.33
C SER A 609 -8.97 29.86 24.49
N ALA A 610 -9.85 28.84 24.50
CA ALA A 610 -10.78 28.62 25.59
C ALA A 610 -10.02 28.33 26.90
N PRO A 611 -10.42 28.91 28.05
CA PRO A 611 -9.70 28.73 29.31
C PRO A 611 -9.53 27.26 29.72
N VAL A 612 -10.54 26.42 29.43
CA VAL A 612 -10.52 24.97 29.68
C VAL A 612 -9.48 24.19 28.86
N ASN A 613 -8.87 24.81 27.84
CA ASN A 613 -7.79 24.24 27.04
C ASN A 613 -6.39 24.66 27.52
N THR A 614 -6.30 25.39 28.64
CA THR A 614 -5.00 25.83 29.19
C THR A 614 -4.31 24.66 29.88
N PRO A 615 -3.02 24.39 29.59
CA PRO A 615 -2.24 23.40 30.33
C PRO A 615 -2.30 23.63 31.85
N SER A 616 -2.40 22.54 32.61
CA SER A 616 -2.50 22.56 34.08
C SER A 616 -1.64 21.47 34.70
N GLY A 617 -1.20 21.70 35.95
CA GLY A 617 -0.29 20.81 36.66
C GLY A 617 1.14 20.86 36.14
N ASN A 618 1.88 19.78 36.34
CA ASN A 618 3.20 19.59 35.72
C ASN A 618 3.02 19.48 34.20
N GLN A 619 3.88 20.16 33.43
CA GLN A 619 3.75 20.26 31.98
C GLN A 619 4.70 19.36 31.20
N ASP A 620 5.37 18.40 31.85
CA ASP A 620 6.34 17.54 31.16
C ASP A 620 5.68 16.56 30.17
N PHE A 621 4.36 16.35 30.27
CA PHE A 621 3.57 15.62 29.25
C PHE A 621 3.65 16.28 27.87
N GLN A 622 3.99 17.57 27.79
CA GLN A 622 4.20 18.28 26.52
C GLN A 622 5.42 17.74 25.74
N ASN A 623 6.32 17.00 26.41
CA ASN A 623 7.55 16.47 25.81
C ASN A 623 7.41 15.03 25.30
N ILE A 624 6.22 14.42 25.42
CA ILE A 624 5.98 13.05 24.98
C ILE A 624 6.28 12.94 23.47
N SER A 625 7.14 11.99 23.09
CA SER A 625 7.52 11.80 21.69
C SER A 625 6.30 11.41 20.85
N LEU A 626 6.27 11.86 19.58
CA LEU A 626 5.16 11.54 18.68
C LEU A 626 4.99 10.03 18.45
N TRP A 627 6.10 9.28 18.38
CA TRP A 627 6.06 7.84 18.14
C TRP A 627 5.41 7.09 19.31
N LEU A 628 5.99 7.23 20.51
CA LEU A 628 5.49 6.51 21.68
C LEU A 628 4.11 7.02 22.11
N GLY A 629 3.91 8.34 22.06
CA GLY A 629 2.65 8.96 22.44
C GLY A 629 1.49 8.56 21.54
N GLY A 630 1.68 8.56 20.22
CA GLY A 630 0.61 8.21 19.28
C GLY A 630 0.28 6.71 19.25
N LEU A 631 1.24 5.84 19.58
CA LEU A 631 0.99 4.41 19.81
C LEU A 631 0.12 4.16 21.06
N ALA A 632 0.37 4.93 22.12
CA ALA A 632 -0.29 4.77 23.41
C ALA A 632 -1.71 5.36 23.46
N GLU A 633 -2.10 6.18 22.48
CA GLU A 633 -3.47 6.70 22.40
C GLU A 633 -4.48 5.55 22.16
N ALA A 634 -5.66 5.67 22.77
CA ALA A 634 -6.79 4.78 22.54
C ALA A 634 -7.18 4.78 21.05
N LYS A 635 -7.54 3.61 20.52
CA LYS A 635 -7.74 3.41 19.07
C LYS A 635 -8.99 4.10 18.55
N THR A 636 -8.92 4.55 17.31
CA THR A 636 -10.10 5.00 16.58
C THR A 636 -11.04 3.81 16.35
N PRO A 637 -12.38 4.00 16.38
CA PRO A 637 -13.32 2.90 16.15
C PRO A 637 -13.06 2.18 14.82
N GLY A 638 -12.89 0.86 14.89
CA GLY A 638 -12.58 -0.01 13.75
C GLY A 638 -11.12 -0.01 13.29
N GLY A 639 -10.32 0.98 13.67
CA GLY A 639 -8.92 1.12 13.23
C GLY A 639 -7.90 0.55 14.20
N MET A 640 -6.64 0.55 13.77
CA MET A 640 -5.50 0.07 14.57
C MET A 640 -4.70 1.20 15.24
N LEU A 641 -4.96 2.45 14.89
CA LEU A 641 -4.18 3.60 15.30
C LEU A 641 -4.96 4.52 16.26
N GLY A 642 -4.22 5.20 17.13
CA GLY A 642 -4.78 6.31 17.91
C GLY A 642 -5.05 7.53 17.02
N PRO A 643 -5.90 8.48 17.44
CA PRO A 643 -6.36 9.59 16.60
C PRO A 643 -5.23 10.40 15.95
N THR A 644 -4.10 10.62 16.62
CA THR A 644 -2.99 11.40 16.03
C THR A 644 -2.29 10.64 14.91
N HIS A 645 -1.94 9.37 15.14
CA HIS A 645 -1.30 8.53 14.11
C HIS A 645 -2.27 8.21 12.96
N ASP A 646 -3.55 7.95 13.27
CA ASP A 646 -4.61 7.71 12.30
C ASP A 646 -4.73 8.89 11.32
N PHE A 647 -4.76 10.13 11.84
CA PHE A 647 -4.78 11.31 10.98
C PHE A 647 -3.54 11.44 10.09
N ILE A 648 -2.33 11.28 10.65
CA ILE A 648 -1.08 11.40 9.89
C ILE A 648 -1.02 10.33 8.80
N TYR A 649 -1.40 9.09 9.13
CA TYR A 649 -1.46 7.96 8.21
C TYR A 649 -2.46 8.23 7.08
N ALA A 650 -3.71 8.55 7.42
CA ALA A 650 -4.77 8.81 6.45
C ALA A 650 -4.45 9.98 5.53
N TYR A 651 -3.91 11.07 6.09
CA TYR A 651 -3.45 12.22 5.32
C TYR A 651 -2.36 11.82 4.32
N GLN A 652 -1.36 11.05 4.74
CA GLN A 652 -0.28 10.61 3.84
C GLN A 652 -0.81 9.71 2.72
N MET A 653 -1.68 8.75 3.03
CA MET A 653 -2.26 7.86 2.02
C MET A 653 -3.04 8.65 0.96
N GLN A 654 -3.83 9.64 1.37
CA GLN A 654 -4.55 10.51 0.44
C GLN A 654 -3.62 11.40 -0.40
N GLN A 655 -2.53 11.93 0.19
CA GLN A 655 -1.55 12.72 -0.55
C GLN A 655 -0.81 11.88 -1.60
N LEU A 656 -0.43 10.65 -1.25
CA LEU A 656 0.20 9.73 -2.21
C LEU A 656 -0.75 9.40 -3.35
N GLN A 657 -1.96 9.00 -3.00
CA GLN A 657 -2.94 8.55 -3.98
C GLN A 657 -3.40 9.67 -4.93
N ARG A 658 -3.65 10.87 -4.42
CA ARG A 658 -4.10 12.02 -5.24
C ARG A 658 -2.96 12.77 -5.89
N GLY A 659 -1.78 12.80 -5.26
CA GLY A 659 -0.60 13.45 -5.79
C GLY A 659 0.14 12.63 -6.86
N ASP A 660 -0.21 11.35 -7.01
CA ASP A 660 0.37 10.46 -8.01
C ASP A 660 -0.38 10.57 -9.35
N GLU A 661 0.24 11.25 -10.33
CA GLU A 661 -0.28 11.34 -11.71
C GLU A 661 -0.36 9.97 -12.39
N THR A 662 0.38 8.99 -11.88
CA THR A 662 0.49 7.65 -12.41
C THR A 662 -0.41 6.64 -11.67
N TYR A 663 -1.35 7.12 -10.85
CA TYR A 663 -2.29 6.26 -10.12
C TYR A 663 -3.13 5.36 -11.05
N TYR A 664 -3.39 4.11 -10.66
CA TYR A 664 -3.98 3.08 -11.53
C TYR A 664 -5.32 3.49 -12.15
N LEU A 665 -6.22 4.12 -11.38
CA LEU A 665 -7.51 4.62 -11.91
C LEU A 665 -7.33 5.69 -12.99
N SER A 666 -6.24 6.47 -12.93
CA SER A 666 -5.95 7.48 -13.95
C SER A 666 -5.43 6.84 -15.24
N LYS A 667 -4.76 5.67 -15.15
CA LYS A 667 -4.14 4.97 -16.30
C LYS A 667 -5.07 3.99 -16.99
N LEU A 668 -5.86 3.26 -16.21
CA LEU A 668 -6.57 2.07 -16.66
C LEU A 668 -8.08 2.26 -16.73
N ALA A 669 -8.61 3.44 -16.42
CA ALA A 669 -10.06 3.69 -16.48
C ALA A 669 -10.65 3.21 -17.82
N ALA A 670 -11.75 2.44 -17.74
CA ALA A 670 -12.43 1.84 -18.87
C ALA A 670 -11.60 0.81 -19.68
N THR A 671 -10.69 0.09 -19.02
CA THR A 671 -10.03 -1.10 -19.56
C THR A 671 -10.42 -2.32 -18.73
N ASP A 672 -10.51 -3.48 -19.38
CA ASP A 672 -10.85 -4.77 -18.74
C ASP A 672 -9.82 -5.14 -17.64
N LEU A 673 -8.58 -4.64 -17.76
CA LEU A 673 -7.53 -4.83 -16.77
C LEU A 673 -7.87 -4.23 -15.40
N VAL A 674 -8.69 -3.18 -15.30
CA VAL A 674 -9.14 -2.68 -13.98
C VAL A 674 -10.02 -3.69 -13.28
N GLU A 675 -10.90 -4.35 -14.03
CA GLU A 675 -11.82 -5.34 -13.48
C GLU A 675 -11.07 -6.63 -13.14
N GLU A 676 -10.09 -7.03 -13.97
CA GLU A 676 -9.19 -8.13 -13.63
C GLU A 676 -8.39 -7.87 -12.34
N ILE A 677 -7.92 -6.63 -12.12
CA ILE A 677 -7.23 -6.26 -10.89
C ILE A 677 -8.20 -6.29 -9.70
N LYS A 678 -9.41 -5.72 -9.83
CA LYS A 678 -10.41 -5.69 -8.73
C LYS A 678 -10.88 -7.09 -8.33
N GLY A 679 -11.03 -8.00 -9.29
CA GLY A 679 -11.46 -9.38 -9.05
C GLY A 679 -10.40 -10.28 -8.42
N LYS A 680 -9.21 -9.76 -8.12
CA LYS A 680 -8.14 -10.49 -7.42
C LYS A 680 -7.94 -9.94 -6.02
N THR A 681 -7.12 -10.63 -5.23
CA THR A 681 -6.75 -10.27 -3.86
C THR A 681 -5.24 -10.37 -3.68
N VAL A 682 -4.66 -9.78 -2.62
CA VAL A 682 -3.25 -10.02 -2.29
C VAL A 682 -2.97 -11.51 -2.09
N ALA A 683 -3.92 -12.28 -1.55
CA ALA A 683 -3.79 -13.73 -1.40
C ALA A 683 -3.54 -14.43 -2.75
N ASP A 684 -4.27 -14.06 -3.80
CA ASP A 684 -4.07 -14.63 -5.15
C ASP A 684 -2.65 -14.40 -5.67
N MET A 685 -2.12 -13.18 -5.49
CA MET A 685 -0.75 -12.86 -5.88
C MET A 685 0.26 -13.72 -5.12
N VAL A 686 0.08 -13.86 -3.79
CA VAL A 686 0.99 -14.65 -2.96
C VAL A 686 0.93 -16.13 -3.34
N MET A 687 -0.27 -16.68 -3.57
CA MET A 687 -0.47 -18.05 -4.03
C MET A 687 0.17 -18.30 -5.40
N ALA A 688 -0.10 -17.42 -6.38
CA ALA A 688 0.48 -17.54 -7.72
C ALA A 688 2.02 -17.40 -7.73
N ALA A 689 2.58 -16.55 -6.86
CA ALA A 689 4.02 -16.33 -6.80
C ALA A 689 4.78 -17.44 -6.06
N THR A 690 4.17 -18.05 -5.04
CA THR A 690 4.86 -19.01 -4.16
C THR A 690 4.45 -20.47 -4.40
N GLY A 691 3.32 -20.69 -5.07
CA GLY A 691 2.71 -22.01 -5.27
C GLY A 691 2.01 -22.57 -4.03
N VAL A 692 1.89 -21.79 -2.95
CA VAL A 692 1.01 -22.16 -1.83
C VAL A 692 -0.45 -22.05 -2.26
N LYS A 693 -1.31 -22.91 -1.73
CA LYS A 693 -2.76 -22.89 -1.97
C LYS A 693 -3.53 -22.57 -0.68
N HIS A 694 -4.78 -22.16 -0.86
CA HIS A 694 -5.77 -21.93 0.21
C HIS A 694 -5.25 -20.97 1.29
N LEU A 695 -4.86 -19.76 0.88
CA LEU A 695 -4.66 -18.68 1.83
C LEU A 695 -6.01 -18.02 2.12
N TYR A 696 -6.18 -17.51 3.34
CA TYR A 696 -7.34 -16.68 3.67
C TYR A 696 -7.35 -15.42 2.79
N HIS A 697 -8.45 -15.13 2.10
CA HIS A 697 -8.49 -14.08 1.06
C HIS A 697 -8.18 -12.69 1.64
N LYS A 698 -8.70 -12.39 2.84
CA LYS A 698 -8.31 -11.25 3.67
C LYS A 698 -6.97 -11.55 4.34
N ILE A 699 -5.89 -11.66 3.58
CA ILE A 699 -4.57 -12.13 4.07
C ILE A 699 -3.94 -11.26 5.19
N PHE A 700 -4.43 -10.03 5.38
CA PHE A 700 -4.05 -9.15 6.51
C PHE A 700 -4.95 -9.33 7.76
N ALA A 701 -5.88 -10.26 7.69
CA ALA A 701 -6.59 -10.86 8.80
C ALA A 701 -6.15 -12.32 8.94
N VAL A 702 -6.58 -12.95 10.03
CA VAL A 702 -6.31 -14.37 10.29
C VAL A 702 -7.67 -15.03 10.35
N ASN A 703 -7.82 -16.15 9.66
CA ASN A 703 -9.01 -16.98 9.78
C ASN A 703 -9.03 -17.64 11.16
N ASP A 704 -10.23 -18.01 11.55
CA ASP A 704 -10.52 -18.54 12.86
C ASP A 704 -10.25 -20.03 12.96
N ALA A 705 -10.55 -20.74 11.88
CA ALA A 705 -10.19 -22.12 11.69
C ALA A 705 -9.97 -22.44 10.21
N ASP A 706 -9.07 -23.38 9.96
CA ASP A 706 -8.71 -23.86 8.62
C ASP A 706 -9.18 -25.32 8.46
N TYR A 707 -9.93 -25.58 7.39
CA TYR A 707 -10.50 -26.88 7.06
C TYR A 707 -10.19 -27.31 5.63
N GLU A 708 -9.24 -28.23 5.53
CA GLU A 708 -8.86 -28.88 4.28
C GLU A 708 -9.60 -30.22 4.08
N ARG A 709 -10.20 -30.40 2.90
CA ARG A 709 -10.90 -31.63 2.54
C ARG A 709 -9.89 -32.76 2.31
N SER A 710 -9.88 -33.76 3.20
CA SER A 710 -9.05 -34.97 3.06
C SER A 710 -9.86 -36.26 3.25
N LEU A 711 -9.42 -37.35 2.62
CA LEU A 711 -10.04 -38.69 2.75
C LEU A 711 -10.10 -39.20 4.22
N GLN A 712 -9.35 -38.62 5.16
CA GLN A 712 -9.35 -39.01 6.57
C GLN A 712 -10.40 -38.26 7.42
N SER A 713 -10.89 -37.10 6.96
CA SER A 713 -11.78 -36.18 7.70
C SER A 713 -13.23 -36.70 7.79
N PHE A 714 -13.64 -37.57 6.85
CA PHE A 714 -15.00 -38.15 6.76
C PHE A 714 -15.44 -39.00 7.95
N ASN A 715 -14.51 -39.53 8.75
CA ASN A 715 -14.84 -40.53 9.78
C ASN A 715 -15.21 -39.94 11.15
N THR A 716 -15.14 -38.62 11.36
CA THR A 716 -15.24 -38.02 12.70
C THR A 716 -16.55 -37.27 12.97
N TYR A 717 -17.27 -36.84 11.93
CA TYR A 717 -18.45 -35.97 12.04
C TYR A 717 -19.54 -36.49 11.09
N SER A 718 -20.70 -36.89 11.60
CA SER A 718 -21.69 -37.60 10.77
C SER A 718 -23.16 -37.19 10.95
N SER A 719 -23.49 -36.08 11.62
CA SER A 719 -24.85 -35.53 11.56
C SER A 719 -25.00 -34.06 11.99
N GLU A 720 -25.88 -33.35 11.28
CA GLU A 720 -26.19 -31.91 11.43
C GLU A 720 -26.69 -31.56 12.83
N ALA A 721 -27.67 -32.33 13.32
CA ALA A 721 -28.28 -32.10 14.63
C ALA A 721 -27.31 -32.35 15.80
N LEU A 722 -26.28 -33.18 15.60
CA LEU A 722 -25.21 -33.33 16.59
C LEU A 722 -24.22 -32.18 16.51
N LEU A 723 -23.90 -31.69 15.31
CA LEU A 723 -22.94 -30.60 15.09
C LEU A 723 -23.47 -29.24 15.59
N LEU A 724 -24.70 -28.89 15.21
CA LEU A 724 -25.38 -27.64 15.63
C LEU A 724 -25.58 -27.55 17.15
N GLY A 725 -25.56 -28.68 17.87
CA GLY A 725 -25.59 -28.73 19.34
C GLY A 725 -24.23 -29.03 19.98
N ALA A 726 -23.20 -29.34 19.20
CA ALA A 726 -21.88 -29.69 19.70
C ALA A 726 -21.07 -28.41 19.91
N THR A 727 -20.60 -28.27 21.14
CA THR A 727 -19.78 -27.13 21.54
C THR A 727 -18.43 -27.61 22.05
N GLN A 728 -17.43 -26.74 22.01
CA GLN A 728 -16.13 -26.95 22.67
C GLN A 728 -15.82 -25.81 23.63
N THR A 729 -15.15 -26.13 24.73
CA THR A 729 -14.70 -25.11 25.68
C THR A 729 -13.29 -24.66 25.32
N VAL A 730 -13.15 -23.37 25.07
CA VAL A 730 -11.89 -22.68 24.77
C VAL A 730 -11.61 -21.63 25.86
N VAL A 731 -10.36 -21.23 26.02
CA VAL A 731 -9.96 -20.21 27.02
C VAL A 731 -9.63 -18.93 26.27
N ASP A 732 -10.30 -17.82 26.63
CA ASP A 732 -10.06 -16.50 26.04
C ASP A 732 -8.75 -15.87 26.54
N VAL A 733 -8.28 -14.76 25.93
CA VAL A 733 -7.03 -14.06 26.34
C VAL A 733 -7.02 -13.59 27.78
N THR A 734 -8.19 -13.44 28.39
CA THR A 734 -8.35 -13.04 29.79
C THR A 734 -8.29 -14.25 30.74
N GLY A 735 -8.10 -15.45 30.21
CA GLY A 735 -8.13 -16.70 30.96
C GLY A 735 -9.54 -17.21 31.25
N THR A 736 -10.58 -16.63 30.65
CA THR A 736 -11.97 -17.01 30.89
C THR A 736 -12.37 -18.15 29.95
N GLN A 737 -12.92 -19.23 30.51
CA GLN A 737 -13.46 -20.33 29.72
C GLN A 737 -14.75 -19.93 29.01
N ARG A 738 -14.82 -20.14 27.70
CA ARG A 738 -15.96 -19.85 26.82
C ARG A 738 -16.38 -21.11 26.06
N LEU A 739 -17.67 -21.23 25.80
CA LEU A 739 -18.25 -22.31 25.01
C LEU A 739 -18.46 -21.82 23.57
N VAL A 740 -17.88 -22.49 22.59
CA VAL A 740 -17.94 -22.12 21.16
C VAL A 740 -18.47 -23.28 20.31
N GLY A 741 -18.96 -22.99 19.10
CA GLY A 741 -19.45 -23.99 18.14
C GLY A 741 -18.37 -24.98 17.66
N ARG A 742 -18.78 -26.02 16.93
CA ARG A 742 -17.87 -26.95 16.23
C ARG A 742 -18.26 -27.08 14.76
N ALA A 743 -17.28 -27.02 13.87
CA ALA A 743 -17.42 -27.31 12.45
C ALA A 743 -17.24 -28.81 12.18
N GLY A 744 -17.73 -29.29 11.04
CA GLY A 744 -17.59 -30.68 10.63
C GLY A 744 -18.46 -31.11 9.46
N TYR A 745 -18.30 -32.38 9.07
CA TYR A 745 -19.05 -32.97 7.96
C TYR A 745 -20.46 -33.40 8.36
N VAL A 746 -21.41 -33.11 7.47
CA VAL A 746 -22.82 -33.44 7.57
C VAL A 746 -23.32 -33.88 6.21
N ASN A 747 -23.74 -35.14 6.07
CA ASN A 747 -24.33 -35.67 4.84
C ASN A 747 -23.49 -35.42 3.55
N GLY A 748 -22.17 -35.28 3.67
CA GLY A 748 -21.27 -35.01 2.54
C GLY A 748 -20.92 -33.53 2.34
N VAL A 749 -21.56 -32.62 3.08
CA VAL A 749 -21.26 -31.17 3.11
C VAL A 749 -20.33 -30.87 4.28
N LEU A 750 -19.30 -30.04 4.05
CA LEU A 750 -18.48 -29.48 5.12
C LEU A 750 -19.16 -28.22 5.67
N VAL A 751 -19.48 -28.19 6.96
CA VAL A 751 -20.27 -27.13 7.61
C VAL A 751 -19.43 -26.40 8.67
N GLY A 752 -19.40 -25.07 8.61
CA GLY A 752 -18.72 -24.15 9.53
C GLY A 752 -19.38 -24.00 10.91
N ASN A 753 -18.99 -22.97 11.67
CA ASN A 753 -19.39 -22.75 13.05
C ASN A 753 -20.53 -21.72 13.22
N GLY A 754 -21.78 -22.17 13.32
CA GLY A 754 -22.93 -21.27 13.51
C GLY A 754 -23.17 -20.68 14.92
N GLY A 755 -22.13 -20.36 15.72
CA GLY A 755 -22.33 -19.89 17.11
C GLY A 755 -21.23 -18.99 17.70
N ASN A 756 -21.37 -18.63 18.98
CA ASN A 756 -20.40 -17.77 19.69
C ASN A 756 -18.94 -18.20 19.47
N TYR A 757 -18.09 -17.23 19.16
CA TYR A 757 -16.74 -17.49 18.68
C TYR A 757 -15.69 -16.56 19.34
N LEU A 758 -14.43 -17.00 19.39
CA LEU A 758 -13.26 -16.26 19.91
C LEU A 758 -12.24 -16.14 18.80
N ASP A 759 -11.87 -14.93 18.37
CA ASP A 759 -10.89 -14.71 17.30
C ASP A 759 -9.56 -15.44 17.51
N ALA A 760 -8.71 -15.47 16.47
CA ALA A 760 -7.40 -16.11 16.54
C ALA A 760 -6.48 -15.60 17.70
N ARG A 761 -6.81 -14.47 18.35
CA ARG A 761 -6.12 -13.98 19.56
C ARG A 761 -6.65 -14.67 20.81
N GLY A 762 -7.86 -15.22 20.77
CA GLY A 762 -8.65 -15.67 21.90
C GLY A 762 -9.52 -14.55 22.47
N VAL A 763 -9.81 -13.48 21.72
CA VAL A 763 -10.67 -12.38 22.16
C VAL A 763 -12.07 -12.61 21.63
N PHE A 764 -13.09 -12.42 22.47
CA PHE A 764 -14.48 -12.43 21.99
C PHE A 764 -14.68 -11.23 21.08
N SER A 765 -15.20 -11.45 19.87
CA SER A 765 -15.28 -10.42 18.82
C SER A 765 -15.81 -9.08 19.37
N PRO A 766 -15.17 -7.94 19.05
CA PRO A 766 -15.49 -6.63 19.66
C PRO A 766 -16.92 -6.12 19.38
N ASN A 767 -17.68 -6.74 18.48
CA ASN A 767 -19.10 -6.44 18.22
C ASN A 767 -20.08 -7.30 19.03
N GLY A 768 -19.63 -8.35 19.71
CA GLY A 768 -20.49 -9.19 20.55
C GLY A 768 -21.48 -10.09 19.79
N GLU A 769 -21.38 -10.18 18.47
CA GLU A 769 -22.20 -11.04 17.61
C GLU A 769 -21.30 -12.17 17.10
N GLY A 770 -21.44 -13.35 17.71
CA GLY A 770 -20.54 -14.48 17.45
C GLY A 770 -20.84 -15.18 16.13
N LYS A 771 -19.97 -14.94 15.15
CA LYS A 771 -20.00 -15.41 13.77
C LYS A 771 -18.53 -15.67 13.41
N ALA A 772 -18.16 -16.91 13.09
CA ALA A 772 -16.76 -17.34 13.02
C ALA A 772 -16.29 -17.31 11.57
N SER A 773 -15.10 -16.76 11.31
CA SER A 773 -14.55 -16.60 9.97
C SER A 773 -13.66 -17.77 9.58
N GLU A 774 -14.18 -18.75 8.86
CA GLU A 774 -13.47 -19.95 8.48
C GLU A 774 -12.72 -19.85 7.14
N LEU A 775 -11.75 -20.75 6.96
CA LEU A 775 -11.12 -21.05 5.68
C LEU A 775 -11.45 -22.50 5.32
N PHE A 776 -11.97 -22.71 4.12
CA PHE A 776 -12.27 -24.01 3.55
C PHE A 776 -11.45 -24.24 2.28
N GLY A 777 -10.79 -25.40 2.22
CA GLY A 777 -10.01 -25.84 1.08
C GLY A 777 -10.57 -27.11 0.43
N GLY A 778 -10.80 -27.02 -0.88
CA GLY A 778 -11.33 -28.07 -1.73
C GLY A 778 -10.29 -29.01 -2.33
N THR A 779 -10.72 -29.75 -3.34
CA THR A 779 -9.96 -30.78 -4.03
C THR A 779 -10.25 -30.70 -5.52
N ASN A 780 -9.54 -31.44 -6.37
CA ASN A 780 -9.84 -31.48 -7.81
C ASN A 780 -11.11 -32.30 -8.18
N GLY A 781 -12.06 -32.48 -7.26
CA GLY A 781 -13.34 -33.12 -7.55
C GLY A 781 -14.46 -32.48 -6.75
N SER A 782 -15.70 -32.75 -7.16
CA SER A 782 -16.89 -32.10 -6.60
C SER A 782 -16.99 -32.09 -5.07
N ASP A 783 -17.08 -30.88 -4.55
CA ASP A 783 -17.06 -30.49 -3.15
C ASP A 783 -18.32 -29.72 -2.77
N GLN A 784 -18.61 -29.69 -1.46
CA GLN A 784 -19.79 -29.02 -0.92
C GLN A 784 -19.43 -28.34 0.40
N PHE A 785 -19.62 -27.03 0.46
CA PHE A 785 -19.24 -26.18 1.59
C PHE A 785 -20.43 -25.38 2.09
N LYS A 786 -20.50 -25.18 3.40
CA LYS A 786 -21.46 -24.30 4.06
C LYS A 786 -20.78 -23.50 5.16
N GLY A 787 -20.59 -22.20 4.96
CA GLY A 787 -19.92 -21.31 5.92
C GLY A 787 -20.76 -21.04 7.17
N LEU A 788 -22.05 -20.76 6.98
CA LEU A 788 -23.05 -20.40 7.99
C LEU A 788 -23.01 -18.93 8.39
N ALA A 789 -22.08 -18.49 9.23
CA ALA A 789 -22.05 -17.12 9.71
C ALA A 789 -20.64 -16.72 10.07
N GLY A 790 -20.23 -15.53 9.63
CA GLY A 790 -18.92 -14.95 9.84
C GLY A 790 -18.21 -14.84 8.49
N ASP A 791 -17.24 -13.94 8.36
CA ASP A 791 -16.57 -13.70 7.08
C ASP A 791 -15.74 -14.94 6.63
N ASP A 792 -16.34 -15.84 5.87
CA ASP A 792 -15.79 -17.12 5.45
C ASP A 792 -14.97 -17.01 4.15
N CYS A 793 -14.05 -17.92 3.95
CA CYS A 793 -13.21 -18.01 2.75
C CYS A 793 -13.20 -19.44 2.24
N MET A 794 -13.68 -19.66 1.02
CA MET A 794 -13.86 -20.99 0.44
C MET A 794 -13.15 -21.10 -0.90
N TRP A 795 -12.36 -22.17 -1.06
CA TRP A 795 -11.68 -22.51 -2.31
C TRP A 795 -12.16 -23.89 -2.80
N GLY A 796 -12.76 -23.96 -3.99
CA GLY A 796 -13.24 -25.19 -4.64
C GLY A 796 -12.13 -26.02 -5.27
N ASP A 797 -11.12 -25.34 -5.81
CA ASP A 797 -9.99 -25.91 -6.53
C ASP A 797 -10.40 -26.48 -7.90
N GLY A 798 -11.09 -27.63 -7.97
CA GLY A 798 -11.72 -28.00 -9.23
C GLY A 798 -12.69 -29.17 -9.14
N GLY A 799 -13.38 -29.47 -10.22
CA GLY A 799 -14.61 -30.27 -10.16
C GLY A 799 -15.83 -29.36 -10.09
N ALA A 800 -17.03 -29.94 -10.06
CA ALA A 800 -18.27 -29.16 -9.97
C ALA A 800 -18.69 -29.04 -8.50
N ASP A 801 -18.46 -27.88 -7.92
CA ASP A 801 -18.57 -27.59 -6.50
C ASP A 801 -19.87 -26.86 -6.15
N THR A 802 -20.24 -26.89 -4.87
CA THR A 802 -21.42 -26.17 -4.37
C THR A 802 -21.12 -25.46 -3.06
N PHE A 803 -21.35 -24.16 -3.02
CA PHE A 803 -21.08 -23.31 -1.88
C PHE A 803 -22.36 -22.65 -1.36
N TRP A 804 -22.52 -22.65 -0.03
CA TRP A 804 -23.46 -21.80 0.69
C TRP A 804 -22.64 -20.94 1.64
N ALA A 805 -22.39 -19.68 1.29
CA ALA A 805 -21.47 -18.83 2.05
C ALA A 805 -22.06 -18.52 3.44
N GLY A 806 -23.21 -17.87 3.49
CA GLY A 806 -23.98 -17.74 4.73
C GLY A 806 -24.30 -16.30 5.07
N ASP A 807 -24.20 -15.97 6.35
CA ASP A 807 -24.33 -14.59 6.82
C ASP A 807 -22.94 -13.93 6.96
N ASP A 808 -22.88 -12.61 6.74
CA ASP A 808 -21.68 -11.74 6.77
C ASP A 808 -20.90 -11.74 5.45
N ASN A 809 -19.68 -11.21 5.43
CA ASN A 809 -19.00 -10.85 4.19
C ASN A 809 -18.02 -11.95 3.78
N ASP A 810 -18.45 -12.80 2.86
CA ASP A 810 -17.78 -14.03 2.49
C ASP A 810 -16.97 -13.91 1.21
N PHE A 811 -16.08 -14.88 1.03
CA PHE A 811 -15.36 -15.12 -0.19
C PHE A 811 -15.53 -16.56 -0.63
N ALA A 812 -15.95 -16.77 -1.87
CA ALA A 812 -16.04 -18.10 -2.47
C ALA A 812 -15.43 -18.09 -3.88
N ASP A 813 -14.59 -19.09 -4.14
CA ASP A 813 -13.95 -19.32 -5.42
C ASP A 813 -14.19 -20.77 -5.87
N GLY A 814 -14.86 -20.95 -7.01
CA GLY A 814 -15.17 -22.26 -7.59
C GLY A 814 -13.95 -22.99 -8.16
N GLY A 815 -13.01 -22.26 -8.77
CA GLY A 815 -11.85 -22.83 -9.44
C GLY A 815 -12.15 -23.43 -10.82
N GLU A 816 -11.58 -24.60 -11.13
CA GLU A 816 -11.85 -25.29 -12.40
C GLU A 816 -13.11 -26.15 -12.32
N GLY A 817 -14.24 -25.77 -12.91
CA GLY A 817 -15.47 -26.45 -12.56
C GLY A 817 -16.69 -26.12 -13.40
N HIS A 818 -17.84 -26.49 -12.87
CA HIS A 818 -19.16 -26.01 -13.27
C HIS A 818 -19.86 -25.85 -11.94
N ASP A 819 -19.66 -24.69 -11.34
CA ASP A 819 -19.85 -24.48 -9.92
C ASP A 819 -21.19 -23.82 -9.64
N THR A 820 -21.66 -23.99 -8.41
CA THR A 820 -22.87 -23.32 -7.94
C THR A 820 -22.57 -22.62 -6.62
N ILE A 821 -22.64 -21.31 -6.62
CA ILE A 821 -22.25 -20.46 -5.49
C ILE A 821 -23.48 -19.66 -5.04
N TYR A 822 -23.81 -19.77 -3.75
CA TYR A 822 -24.82 -18.96 -3.08
C TYR A 822 -24.12 -18.09 -2.02
N GLY A 823 -24.11 -16.77 -2.19
CA GLY A 823 -23.59 -15.81 -1.20
C GLY A 823 -24.48 -15.73 0.04
N GLU A 824 -25.80 -15.66 -0.17
CA GLU A 824 -26.83 -15.57 0.88
C GLU A 824 -26.95 -14.16 1.50
N ASN A 825 -26.43 -13.85 2.68
CA ASN A 825 -26.58 -12.51 3.29
C ASN A 825 -25.22 -11.88 3.56
N GLY A 826 -24.84 -10.82 2.86
CA GLY A 826 -23.46 -10.36 3.00
C GLY A 826 -23.08 -9.20 2.10
N PHE A 827 -21.84 -8.75 2.26
CA PHE A 827 -21.12 -8.10 1.17
C PHE A 827 -20.10 -9.11 0.68
N ASP A 828 -20.50 -9.93 -0.29
CA ASP A 828 -19.76 -11.11 -0.70
C ASP A 828 -18.86 -10.86 -1.92
N MET A 829 -17.78 -11.62 -2.00
CA MET A 829 -16.92 -11.70 -3.20
C MET A 829 -16.95 -13.12 -3.76
N LEU A 830 -17.61 -13.29 -4.91
CA LEU A 830 -17.90 -14.59 -5.49
C LEU A 830 -17.22 -14.76 -6.85
N ARG A 831 -16.51 -15.87 -7.06
CA ARG A 831 -15.81 -16.19 -8.31
C ARG A 831 -16.14 -17.59 -8.81
N GLY A 832 -16.60 -17.71 -10.06
CA GLY A 832 -16.75 -19.00 -10.76
C GLY A 832 -15.42 -19.54 -11.29
N ASP A 833 -14.57 -18.65 -11.78
CA ASP A 833 -13.29 -18.95 -12.43
C ASP A 833 -13.47 -19.71 -13.75
N ALA A 834 -13.13 -20.99 -13.90
CA ALA A 834 -13.18 -21.65 -15.21
C ALA A 834 -14.32 -22.66 -15.27
N GLY A 835 -15.37 -22.41 -16.05
CA GLY A 835 -16.56 -23.24 -15.98
C GLY A 835 -17.78 -22.67 -16.70
N ASN A 836 -18.94 -23.31 -16.54
CA ASN A 836 -20.21 -22.65 -16.83
C ASN A 836 -20.90 -22.59 -15.47
N ASP A 837 -20.71 -21.48 -14.78
CA ASP A 837 -20.95 -21.39 -13.36
C ASP A 837 -22.29 -20.71 -13.07
N GLN A 838 -22.86 -20.99 -11.91
CA GLN A 838 -24.08 -20.37 -11.42
C GLN A 838 -23.78 -19.66 -10.12
N ILE A 839 -23.92 -18.33 -10.10
CA ILE A 839 -23.58 -17.51 -8.95
C ILE A 839 -24.80 -16.67 -8.57
N TYR A 840 -25.17 -16.74 -7.29
CA TYR A 840 -26.27 -16.00 -6.68
C TYR A 840 -25.69 -15.15 -5.54
N GLY A 841 -25.79 -13.82 -5.63
CA GLY A 841 -25.29 -12.88 -4.62
C GLY A 841 -26.11 -13.00 -3.34
N GLY A 842 -27.39 -12.66 -3.41
CA GLY A 842 -28.31 -12.82 -2.30
C GLY A 842 -28.78 -11.47 -1.77
N THR A 843 -28.47 -11.14 -0.53
CA THR A 843 -28.75 -9.81 0.03
C THR A 843 -27.47 -9.07 0.38
N GLY A 844 -27.45 -7.77 0.09
CA GLY A 844 -26.30 -6.89 0.32
C GLY A 844 -25.61 -6.57 -1.00
N ASN A 845 -24.45 -5.93 -0.94
CA ASN A 845 -23.76 -5.41 -2.12
C ASN A 845 -22.60 -6.34 -2.51
N ASP A 846 -22.79 -7.14 -3.54
CA ASP A 846 -21.89 -8.24 -3.86
C ASP A 846 -20.99 -7.92 -5.07
N ASP A 847 -19.75 -8.42 -5.02
CA ASP A 847 -18.80 -8.40 -6.13
C ASP A 847 -18.74 -9.81 -6.76
N MET A 848 -19.22 -9.96 -8.00
CA MET A 848 -19.39 -11.26 -8.66
C MET A 848 -18.62 -11.36 -9.97
N TYR A 849 -17.86 -12.45 -10.15
CA TYR A 849 -17.05 -12.71 -11.35
C TYR A 849 -17.33 -14.12 -11.89
N GLY A 850 -17.86 -14.24 -13.10
CA GLY A 850 -18.10 -15.53 -13.77
C GLY A 850 -16.79 -16.21 -14.15
N GLY A 851 -16.03 -15.58 -15.05
CA GLY A 851 -14.69 -16.01 -15.42
C GLY A 851 -14.62 -16.54 -16.86
N GLU A 852 -14.11 -17.74 -17.09
CA GLU A 852 -14.08 -18.38 -18.40
C GLU A 852 -15.22 -19.38 -18.58
N GLY A 853 -16.13 -19.11 -19.51
CA GLY A 853 -17.17 -19.99 -20.02
C GLY A 853 -18.52 -19.30 -20.02
N ASN A 854 -19.64 -20.03 -20.07
CA ASN A 854 -20.97 -19.40 -20.20
C ASN A 854 -21.65 -19.40 -18.84
N ASP A 855 -21.55 -18.28 -18.14
CA ASP A 855 -21.91 -18.17 -16.74
C ASP A 855 -23.32 -17.59 -16.55
N SER A 856 -23.89 -17.83 -15.37
CA SER A 856 -25.18 -17.28 -14.95
C SER A 856 -25.04 -16.59 -13.60
N LEU A 857 -25.04 -15.27 -13.61
CA LEU A 857 -24.86 -14.41 -12.44
C LEU A 857 -26.17 -13.69 -12.09
N PHE A 858 -26.57 -13.77 -10.83
CA PHE A 858 -27.75 -13.11 -10.29
C PHE A 858 -27.37 -12.34 -9.01
N GLY A 859 -27.38 -11.01 -9.03
CA GLY A 859 -27.04 -10.18 -7.87
C GLY A 859 -28.08 -10.26 -6.76
N GLU A 860 -29.36 -10.29 -7.17
CA GLU A 860 -30.53 -10.36 -6.27
C GLU A 860 -30.79 -9.04 -5.53
N ASP A 861 -30.70 -8.94 -4.20
CA ASP A 861 -31.06 -7.73 -3.46
C ASP A 861 -29.80 -6.94 -3.07
N GLY A 862 -29.49 -5.79 -3.68
CA GLY A 862 -28.18 -5.21 -3.41
C GLY A 862 -27.81 -3.88 -4.04
N ILE A 863 -26.52 -3.61 -4.14
CA ILE A 863 -25.93 -2.70 -5.13
C ILE A 863 -24.72 -3.47 -5.60
N ASP A 864 -24.89 -4.22 -6.67
CA ASP A 864 -23.96 -5.30 -7.01
C ASP A 864 -23.01 -4.89 -8.13
N ASP A 865 -21.81 -5.46 -8.17
CA ASP A 865 -20.87 -5.35 -9.28
C ASP A 865 -20.65 -6.74 -9.91
N LEU A 866 -21.32 -6.98 -11.04
CA LEU A 866 -21.35 -8.26 -11.73
C LEU A 866 -20.55 -8.22 -13.02
N ASN A 867 -19.71 -9.23 -13.22
CA ASN A 867 -18.86 -9.39 -14.39
C ASN A 867 -18.94 -10.83 -14.93
N GLY A 868 -19.55 -11.00 -16.11
CA GLY A 868 -19.67 -12.30 -16.79
C GLY A 868 -18.31 -12.89 -17.15
N GLY A 869 -17.51 -12.17 -17.94
CA GLY A 869 -16.15 -12.58 -18.28
C GLY A 869 -16.05 -13.07 -19.72
N ASN A 870 -15.35 -14.17 -19.95
CA ASN A 870 -15.16 -14.73 -21.28
C ASN A 870 -16.21 -15.81 -21.57
N GLY A 871 -17.20 -15.52 -22.41
CA GLY A 871 -18.14 -16.50 -22.94
C GLY A 871 -19.48 -15.85 -23.20
N ASN A 872 -20.56 -16.64 -23.34
CA ASN A 872 -21.89 -16.07 -23.58
C ASN A 872 -22.68 -16.12 -22.27
N ASP A 873 -22.67 -15.01 -21.54
CA ASP A 873 -23.11 -14.99 -20.15
C ASP A 873 -24.55 -14.52 -20.01
N LEU A 874 -25.18 -14.94 -18.92
CA LEU A 874 -26.44 -14.39 -18.42
C LEU A 874 -26.15 -13.63 -17.13
N VAL A 875 -26.26 -12.30 -17.16
CA VAL A 875 -25.99 -11.46 -16.00
C VAL A 875 -27.21 -10.63 -15.65
N SER A 876 -27.69 -10.74 -14.40
CA SER A 876 -28.85 -10.03 -13.88
C SER A 876 -28.48 -9.30 -12.59
N GLY A 877 -28.62 -7.97 -12.56
CA GLY A 877 -28.38 -7.14 -11.37
C GLY A 877 -29.37 -7.48 -10.26
N GLY A 878 -30.65 -7.17 -10.45
CA GLY A 878 -31.68 -7.52 -9.47
C GLY A 878 -32.35 -6.28 -8.89
N LEU A 879 -32.37 -6.11 -7.58
CA LEU A 879 -32.84 -4.90 -6.90
C LEU A 879 -31.65 -4.03 -6.52
N GLY A 880 -31.81 -2.71 -6.70
CA GLY A 880 -30.79 -1.73 -6.36
C GLY A 880 -30.08 -1.18 -7.58
N ASN A 881 -29.03 -0.36 -7.38
CA ASN A 881 -28.39 0.33 -8.51
C ASN A 881 -27.12 -0.41 -8.91
N ASP A 882 -27.22 -1.34 -9.84
CA ASP A 882 -26.19 -2.33 -10.08
C ASP A 882 -25.21 -1.93 -11.18
N GLN A 883 -24.05 -2.56 -11.21
CA GLN A 883 -23.11 -2.55 -12.33
C GLN A 883 -23.10 -3.93 -12.98
N VAL A 884 -23.59 -4.02 -14.21
CA VAL A 884 -23.73 -5.27 -14.96
C VAL A 884 -22.79 -5.25 -16.16
N LYS A 885 -21.86 -6.20 -16.25
CA LYS A 885 -20.85 -6.28 -17.33
C LYS A 885 -20.85 -7.66 -17.98
N GLY A 886 -20.98 -7.72 -19.31
CA GLY A 886 -20.87 -8.97 -20.09
C GLY A 886 -19.41 -9.36 -20.34
N GLN A 887 -18.61 -8.41 -20.84
CA GLN A 887 -17.23 -8.59 -21.31
C GLN A 887 -17.16 -9.28 -22.67
N ALA A 888 -16.57 -10.46 -22.81
CA ALA A 888 -16.21 -11.02 -24.11
C ALA A 888 -17.14 -12.19 -24.50
N GLY A 889 -18.04 -11.97 -25.44
CA GLY A 889 -18.91 -12.97 -26.05
C GLY A 889 -20.30 -12.40 -26.28
N ASN A 890 -21.32 -13.22 -26.52
CA ASN A 890 -22.67 -12.73 -26.82
C ASN A 890 -23.54 -12.83 -25.57
N ASP A 891 -23.65 -11.73 -24.84
CA ASP A 891 -24.18 -11.77 -23.49
C ASP A 891 -25.67 -11.41 -23.43
N THR A 892 -26.35 -11.87 -22.37
CA THR A 892 -27.70 -11.43 -22.02
C THR A 892 -27.64 -10.69 -20.69
N LEU A 893 -27.90 -9.37 -20.75
CA LEU A 893 -27.71 -8.47 -19.62
C LEU A 893 -29.06 -7.89 -19.18
N ILE A 894 -29.35 -7.99 -17.89
CA ILE A 894 -30.56 -7.50 -17.24
C ILE A 894 -30.14 -6.59 -16.08
N GLY A 895 -30.51 -5.31 -16.12
CA GLY A 895 -30.26 -4.39 -14.98
C GLY A 895 -31.14 -4.78 -13.79
N GLY A 896 -32.45 -4.75 -14.00
CA GLY A 896 -33.44 -5.09 -12.98
C GLY A 896 -34.15 -3.84 -12.46
N GLN A 897 -34.27 -3.71 -11.16
CA GLN A 897 -34.91 -2.60 -10.48
C GLN A 897 -33.87 -1.63 -9.94
N GLY A 898 -33.56 -0.58 -10.69
CA GLY A 898 -32.59 0.39 -10.23
C GLY A 898 -32.29 1.46 -11.24
N ASN A 899 -31.31 2.31 -10.92
CA ASN A 899 -30.56 3.03 -11.95
C ASN A 899 -29.27 2.26 -12.21
N ASP A 900 -29.34 1.32 -13.12
CA ASP A 900 -28.24 0.38 -13.35
C ASP A 900 -27.23 0.93 -14.36
N ILE A 901 -26.02 0.43 -14.31
CA ILE A 901 -24.96 0.69 -15.28
C ILE A 901 -24.66 -0.62 -15.99
N ILE A 902 -24.94 -0.69 -17.29
CA ILE A 902 -24.82 -1.91 -18.07
C ILE A 902 -23.80 -1.72 -19.19
N THR A 903 -22.86 -2.67 -19.31
CA THR A 903 -21.80 -2.69 -20.33
C THR A 903 -21.78 -4.06 -21.02
N GLY A 904 -21.95 -4.09 -22.34
CA GLY A 904 -21.95 -5.32 -23.14
C GLY A 904 -20.56 -5.91 -23.26
N GLY A 905 -19.62 -5.11 -23.75
CA GLY A 905 -18.28 -5.52 -24.11
C GLY A 905 -18.19 -5.92 -25.57
N GLY A 906 -17.50 -7.02 -25.85
CA GLY A 906 -17.22 -7.51 -27.19
C GLY A 906 -18.11 -8.69 -27.58
N GLY A 907 -19.08 -8.48 -28.45
CA GLY A 907 -19.83 -9.55 -29.11
C GLY A 907 -21.16 -9.02 -29.63
N ASN A 908 -22.20 -9.84 -29.66
CA ASN A 908 -23.55 -9.40 -30.03
C ASN A 908 -24.47 -9.52 -28.81
N ASP A 909 -24.63 -8.43 -28.08
CA ASP A 909 -25.21 -8.49 -26.75
C ASP A 909 -26.72 -8.20 -26.75
N LEU A 910 -27.42 -8.75 -25.76
CA LEU A 910 -28.85 -8.60 -25.54
C LEU A 910 -29.09 -7.84 -24.23
N PHE A 911 -29.41 -6.56 -24.34
CA PHE A 911 -29.84 -5.75 -23.19
C PHE A 911 -31.34 -5.93 -22.99
N THR A 912 -31.73 -6.61 -21.91
CA THR A 912 -33.09 -7.10 -21.68
C THR A 912 -33.81 -6.30 -20.60
N PHE A 913 -34.97 -5.77 -20.98
CA PHE A 913 -35.89 -5.04 -20.11
C PHE A 913 -37.13 -5.90 -19.84
N ASN A 914 -37.16 -6.49 -18.65
CA ASN A 914 -38.22 -7.37 -18.13
C ASN A 914 -38.98 -6.78 -16.94
N GLU A 915 -38.73 -5.51 -16.60
CA GLU A 915 -39.37 -4.81 -15.47
C GLU A 915 -40.23 -3.62 -15.91
N ALA A 916 -41.23 -3.27 -15.09
CA ALA A 916 -42.23 -2.27 -15.43
C ALA A 916 -41.63 -0.84 -15.55
N PRO A 917 -41.90 -0.10 -16.64
CA PRO A 917 -41.34 1.23 -16.86
C PRO A 917 -41.66 2.22 -15.72
N GLY A 918 -40.62 2.82 -15.14
CA GLY A 918 -40.76 4.00 -14.29
C GLY A 918 -41.09 3.74 -12.83
N LEU A 919 -41.15 2.48 -12.43
CA LEU A 919 -41.25 2.13 -11.02
C LEU A 919 -39.89 2.14 -10.33
N ASN A 920 -38.76 1.93 -11.04
CA ASN A 920 -37.53 1.47 -10.39
C ASN A 920 -36.21 2.17 -10.79
N GLY A 921 -36.19 3.08 -11.78
CA GLY A 921 -35.01 3.90 -12.12
C GLY A 921 -34.77 3.99 -13.63
N VAL A 922 -33.61 4.52 -14.03
CA VAL A 922 -33.19 4.71 -15.42
C VAL A 922 -31.81 4.11 -15.63
N ASP A 923 -31.74 3.09 -16.47
CA ASP A 923 -30.49 2.37 -16.74
C ASP A 923 -29.57 3.15 -17.69
N GLN A 924 -28.27 2.95 -17.55
CA GLN A 924 -27.23 3.54 -18.38
C GLN A 924 -26.49 2.44 -19.14
N LEU A 925 -26.73 2.36 -20.45
CA LEU A 925 -26.01 1.45 -21.34
C LEU A 925 -24.78 2.17 -21.87
N ARG A 926 -23.58 1.74 -21.48
CA ARG A 926 -22.32 2.50 -21.69
C ARG A 926 -21.66 2.32 -23.05
N ASP A 927 -21.92 1.22 -23.74
CA ASP A 927 -21.17 0.84 -24.95
C ASP A 927 -22.07 0.28 -26.07
N PHE A 928 -23.38 0.40 -25.94
CA PHE A 928 -24.36 -0.13 -26.90
C PHE A 928 -23.98 0.18 -28.36
N ASN A 929 -23.78 -0.91 -29.11
CA ASN A 929 -23.44 -0.90 -30.51
C ASN A 929 -24.56 -1.46 -31.36
N SER A 930 -25.32 -0.57 -31.99
CA SER A 930 -26.48 -0.93 -32.81
C SER A 930 -26.22 -1.81 -34.04
N THR A 931 -24.96 -2.06 -34.42
CA THR A 931 -24.65 -3.04 -35.49
C THR A 931 -24.52 -4.47 -34.99
N LEU A 932 -24.24 -4.65 -33.69
CA LEU A 932 -24.01 -5.95 -33.07
C LEU A 932 -25.12 -6.27 -32.06
N ASP A 933 -25.43 -5.30 -31.20
CA ASP A 933 -26.27 -5.47 -30.02
C ASP A 933 -27.76 -5.27 -30.31
N LYS A 934 -28.59 -5.77 -29.38
CA LYS A 934 -30.05 -5.68 -29.43
C LYS A 934 -30.61 -5.26 -28.08
N LEU A 935 -31.70 -4.49 -28.15
CA LEU A 935 -32.55 -4.20 -27.00
C LEU A 935 -33.76 -5.13 -27.04
N VAL A 936 -34.02 -5.83 -25.93
CA VAL A 936 -35.09 -6.81 -25.79
C VAL A 936 -36.10 -6.32 -24.76
N PHE A 937 -37.38 -6.31 -25.12
CA PHE A 937 -38.46 -5.87 -24.22
C PHE A 937 -39.47 -6.99 -23.99
N ASP A 938 -39.80 -7.27 -22.72
CA ASP A 938 -40.86 -8.23 -22.36
C ASP A 938 -42.23 -7.64 -22.71
N LYS A 939 -42.97 -8.29 -23.61
CA LYS A 939 -44.28 -7.80 -24.07
C LYS A 939 -45.39 -7.88 -23.01
N ASN A 940 -45.22 -8.68 -21.96
CA ASN A 940 -46.15 -8.76 -20.84
C ASN A 940 -46.02 -7.53 -19.94
N VAL A 941 -44.84 -6.90 -19.96
CA VAL A 941 -44.48 -5.73 -19.17
C VAL A 941 -44.71 -4.46 -19.97
N TYR A 942 -44.24 -4.44 -21.22
CA TYR A 942 -44.40 -3.32 -22.15
C TYR A 942 -45.70 -3.45 -22.95
N ALA A 943 -46.76 -2.84 -22.44
CA ALA A 943 -48.09 -2.91 -23.04
C ALA A 943 -48.16 -2.34 -24.48
N GLY A 944 -48.92 -3.00 -25.35
CA GLY A 944 -49.15 -2.53 -26.72
C GLY A 944 -48.04 -2.90 -27.72
N LEU A 945 -47.05 -3.70 -27.32
CA LEU A 945 -46.13 -4.35 -28.26
C LEU A 945 -46.83 -5.54 -28.95
N SER A 946 -46.68 -5.65 -30.27
CA SER A 946 -47.29 -6.73 -31.08
C SER A 946 -46.30 -7.25 -32.13
N GLY A 947 -46.10 -8.56 -32.20
CA GLY A 947 -45.11 -9.19 -33.09
C GLY A 947 -43.86 -9.64 -32.35
N SER A 948 -42.83 -10.06 -33.08
CA SER A 948 -41.50 -10.40 -32.54
C SER A 948 -40.46 -9.30 -32.79
N THR A 949 -40.78 -8.31 -33.61
CA THR A 949 -39.87 -7.24 -34.04
C THR A 949 -40.63 -5.94 -34.08
N LEU A 950 -40.05 -4.87 -33.53
CA LEU A 950 -40.68 -3.55 -33.55
C LEU A 950 -40.57 -2.95 -34.94
N THR A 951 -41.65 -2.34 -35.40
CA THR A 951 -41.68 -1.66 -36.70
C THR A 951 -41.23 -0.21 -36.54
N ALA A 952 -40.72 0.39 -37.62
CA ALA A 952 -40.37 1.82 -37.62
C ALA A 952 -41.55 2.75 -37.25
N ALA A 953 -42.80 2.27 -37.38
CA ALA A 953 -44.00 3.02 -36.97
C ALA A 953 -44.17 3.12 -35.44
N GLN A 954 -43.48 2.25 -34.68
CA GLN A 954 -43.54 2.20 -33.21
C GLN A 954 -42.41 2.99 -32.54
N LEU A 955 -41.50 3.58 -33.31
CA LEU A 955 -40.36 4.35 -32.82
C LEU A 955 -40.44 5.81 -33.30
N ARG A 956 -40.18 6.75 -32.40
CA ARG A 956 -39.85 8.14 -32.72
C ARG A 956 -38.38 8.37 -32.36
N ALA A 957 -37.55 8.85 -33.29
CA ALA A 957 -36.14 9.14 -33.01
C ALA A 957 -35.73 10.50 -33.59
N GLU A 958 -35.69 11.53 -32.75
CA GLU A 958 -35.41 12.92 -33.15
C GLU A 958 -34.63 13.65 -32.04
N ALA A 959 -33.91 14.72 -32.40
CA ALA A 959 -33.22 15.56 -31.42
C ALA A 959 -34.23 16.27 -30.51
N GLY A 960 -34.07 16.14 -29.19
CA GLY A 960 -34.98 16.71 -28.19
C GLY A 960 -36.32 15.99 -28.06
N ALA A 961 -36.48 14.79 -28.62
CA ALA A 961 -37.73 14.04 -28.53
C ALA A 961 -37.96 13.48 -27.12
N THR A 962 -39.08 13.86 -26.50
CA THR A 962 -39.47 13.36 -25.15
C THR A 962 -40.90 12.82 -25.09
N VAL A 963 -41.67 12.92 -26.18
CA VAL A 963 -43.09 12.50 -26.24
C VAL A 963 -43.46 11.82 -27.56
N ALA A 964 -44.45 10.94 -27.57
CA ALA A 964 -45.01 10.40 -28.81
C ALA A 964 -45.81 11.48 -29.57
N THR A 965 -45.90 11.36 -30.89
CA THR A 965 -46.69 12.23 -31.78
C THR A 965 -47.76 11.47 -32.57
N THR A 966 -47.72 10.13 -32.57
CA THR A 966 -48.71 9.28 -33.23
C THR A 966 -49.08 8.09 -32.35
N ALA A 967 -50.35 7.70 -32.33
CA ALA A 967 -50.89 6.61 -31.50
C ALA A 967 -50.22 5.22 -31.68
N SER A 968 -49.37 5.06 -32.70
CA SER A 968 -48.60 3.83 -32.96
C SER A 968 -47.22 3.85 -32.30
N GLN A 969 -46.68 5.02 -32.00
CA GLN A 969 -45.36 5.15 -31.36
C GLN A 969 -45.43 4.62 -29.94
N ARG A 970 -44.42 3.85 -29.54
CA ARG A 970 -44.27 3.29 -28.19
C ARG A 970 -42.93 3.67 -27.61
N PHE A 971 -41.88 3.71 -28.43
CA PHE A 971 -40.55 4.12 -28.01
C PHE A 971 -40.21 5.50 -28.58
N ILE A 972 -39.58 6.34 -27.76
CA ILE A 972 -39.10 7.66 -28.13
C ILE A 972 -37.62 7.75 -27.77
N TYR A 973 -36.76 7.98 -28.77
CA TYR A 973 -35.33 8.13 -28.59
C TYR A 973 -34.89 9.57 -28.86
N ASN A 974 -34.21 10.16 -27.89
CA ASN A 974 -33.69 11.51 -27.98
C ASN A 974 -32.25 11.49 -28.51
N LEU A 975 -32.08 11.91 -29.77
CA LEU A 975 -30.77 11.97 -30.40
C LEU A 975 -29.80 12.99 -29.78
N SER A 976 -30.29 13.90 -28.93
CA SER A 976 -29.46 14.94 -28.33
C SER A 976 -28.68 14.48 -27.09
N ASN A 977 -29.18 13.47 -26.38
CA ASN A 977 -28.61 13.03 -25.10
C ASN A 977 -28.65 11.51 -24.88
N GLY A 978 -29.23 10.72 -25.80
CA GLY A 978 -29.27 9.27 -25.71
C GLY A 978 -30.45 8.72 -24.89
N ASP A 979 -31.37 9.56 -24.41
CA ASP A 979 -32.50 9.08 -23.61
C ASP A 979 -33.49 8.25 -24.42
N LEU A 980 -33.92 7.12 -23.86
CA LEU A 980 -34.96 6.24 -24.39
C LEU A 980 -36.18 6.27 -23.46
N PHE A 981 -37.34 6.61 -24.02
CA PHE A 981 -38.62 6.65 -23.31
C PHE A 981 -39.60 5.62 -23.87
N PHE A 982 -40.49 5.15 -23.00
CA PHE A 982 -41.65 4.34 -23.35
C PHE A 982 -42.96 5.08 -23.07
N ASP A 983 -43.84 5.10 -24.07
CA ASP A 983 -45.21 5.60 -23.99
C ASP A 983 -46.19 4.44 -24.21
N PRO A 984 -46.89 3.98 -23.16
CA PRO A 984 -47.76 2.79 -23.25
C PRO A 984 -48.99 2.99 -24.14
N ASP A 985 -49.52 4.22 -24.27
CA ASP A 985 -50.69 4.51 -25.10
C ASP A 985 -50.33 5.12 -26.46
N GLY A 986 -49.10 5.63 -26.58
CA GLY A 986 -48.54 6.23 -27.79
C GLY A 986 -49.16 7.56 -28.18
N THR A 987 -50.02 8.13 -27.34
CA THR A 987 -50.74 9.36 -27.64
C THR A 987 -49.99 10.60 -27.19
N GLY A 988 -48.93 10.45 -26.39
CA GLY A 988 -48.22 11.54 -25.73
C GLY A 988 -49.05 12.25 -24.65
N VAL A 989 -50.26 11.72 -24.34
CA VAL A 989 -51.14 12.24 -23.28
C VAL A 989 -50.73 11.69 -21.92
N VAL A 990 -50.42 10.39 -21.86
CA VAL A 990 -49.71 9.81 -20.72
C VAL A 990 -48.26 10.27 -20.81
N THR A 991 -47.70 10.76 -19.70
CA THR A 991 -46.29 11.15 -19.63
C THR A 991 -45.44 9.93 -19.92
N PRO A 992 -44.63 9.93 -21.00
CA PRO A 992 -43.74 8.82 -21.28
C PRO A 992 -42.71 8.68 -20.18
N THR A 993 -42.36 7.44 -19.90
CA THR A 993 -41.39 7.12 -18.86
C THR A 993 -40.03 6.90 -19.50
N GLN A 994 -38.99 7.56 -18.99
CA GLN A 994 -37.62 7.21 -19.34
C GLN A 994 -37.30 5.83 -18.79
N ILE A 995 -36.73 4.96 -19.63
CA ILE A 995 -36.37 3.59 -19.25
C ILE A 995 -34.87 3.33 -19.33
N ALA A 996 -34.16 4.05 -20.20
CA ALA A 996 -32.72 3.92 -20.33
C ALA A 996 -32.10 5.19 -20.92
N ASN A 997 -30.78 5.29 -20.78
CA ASN A 997 -29.94 6.17 -21.55
C ASN A 997 -28.89 5.32 -22.29
N LEU A 998 -28.85 5.46 -23.61
CA LEU A 998 -27.89 4.80 -24.49
C LEU A 998 -26.69 5.73 -24.65
N ASN A 999 -25.78 5.66 -23.68
CA ASN A 999 -24.63 6.54 -23.58
C ASN A 999 -23.55 6.06 -24.56
N ARG A 1000 -23.62 6.49 -25.82
CA ARG A 1000 -22.39 6.59 -26.65
C ARG A 1000 -21.52 7.80 -26.28
N PHE A 1001 -21.90 8.56 -25.26
CA PHE A 1001 -21.18 9.77 -24.84
C PHE A 1001 -20.19 9.47 -23.72
N ASN A 1002 -19.00 9.00 -24.10
CA ASN A 1002 -17.83 9.38 -23.34
C ASN A 1002 -17.52 10.86 -23.68
N PRO A 1003 -17.58 11.81 -22.73
CA PRO A 1003 -17.23 13.20 -23.00
C PRO A 1003 -15.75 13.38 -23.44
N ALA A 1004 -14.92 12.34 -23.41
CA ALA A 1004 -13.54 12.36 -23.86
C ALA A 1004 -13.32 12.18 -25.39
N PHE A 1005 -14.29 11.72 -26.20
CA PHE A 1005 -14.07 11.46 -27.63
C PHE A 1005 -15.25 11.88 -28.55
N PRO A 1006 -15.13 12.93 -29.40
CA PRO A 1006 -16.30 13.61 -29.98
C PRO A 1006 -16.77 13.20 -31.40
N SER A 1007 -16.31 12.11 -32.04
CA SER A 1007 -16.43 12.02 -33.51
C SER A 1007 -17.64 11.32 -34.14
N ASP A 1008 -18.46 10.53 -33.43
CA ASP A 1008 -19.23 9.47 -34.13
C ASP A 1008 -20.77 9.57 -34.03
N VAL A 1009 -21.35 10.70 -34.45
CA VAL A 1009 -22.81 10.87 -34.56
C VAL A 1009 -23.33 10.23 -35.87
N ALA A 1010 -23.81 8.97 -35.78
CA ALA A 1010 -24.53 8.30 -36.87
C ALA A 1010 -26.06 8.48 -36.75
N SER A 1011 -26.77 8.42 -37.88
CA SER A 1011 -28.22 8.66 -38.00
C SER A 1011 -29.09 7.59 -37.32
N ALA A 1012 -30.23 8.01 -36.75
CA ALA A 1012 -31.19 7.17 -36.00
C ALA A 1012 -31.63 5.85 -36.67
N ASN A 1013 -31.67 5.78 -38.01
CA ASN A 1013 -32.02 4.54 -38.73
C ASN A 1013 -30.96 3.44 -38.60
N ALA A 1014 -29.72 3.77 -38.26
CA ALA A 1014 -28.64 2.81 -38.00
C ALA A 1014 -28.65 2.31 -36.54
N VAL A 1015 -29.37 2.98 -35.64
CA VAL A 1015 -29.39 2.69 -34.19
C VAL A 1015 -30.43 1.61 -33.83
N PHE A 1016 -31.53 1.49 -34.59
CA PHE A 1016 -32.69 0.66 -34.20
C PHE A 1016 -33.20 -0.41 -35.21
N PRO A 1017 -32.40 -0.99 -36.14
CA PRO A 1017 -32.89 -2.13 -36.92
C PRO A 1017 -33.15 -3.40 -36.08
N ASN A 1018 -32.70 -3.42 -34.82
CA ASN A 1018 -32.57 -4.63 -33.99
C ASN A 1018 -33.51 -4.68 -32.77
N LEU A 1019 -34.61 -3.94 -32.79
CA LEU A 1019 -35.59 -3.91 -31.69
C LEU A 1019 -36.51 -5.14 -31.72
N VAL A 1020 -36.52 -5.91 -30.64
CA VAL A 1020 -37.20 -7.22 -30.56
C VAL A 1020 -38.22 -7.21 -29.42
N SER A 1021 -39.47 -7.57 -29.70
CA SER A 1021 -40.49 -7.78 -28.65
C SER A 1021 -40.64 -9.27 -28.40
N SER A 1022 -40.22 -9.75 -27.23
CA SER A 1022 -40.14 -11.19 -26.95
C SER A 1022 -41.32 -11.71 -26.12
N ASN A 1023 -41.51 -13.03 -26.14
CA ASN A 1023 -42.11 -13.83 -25.06
C ASN A 1023 -41.06 -14.88 -24.57
N PHE A 1024 -39.79 -14.52 -24.77
CA PHE A 1024 -38.54 -15.29 -24.90
C PHE A 1024 -38.51 -16.43 -25.94
N LEU A 1025 -38.09 -16.07 -27.17
CA LEU A 1025 -36.93 -16.64 -27.91
C LEU A 1025 -36.71 -15.79 -29.17
N LEU A 1026 -35.51 -15.26 -29.39
CA LEU A 1026 -35.03 -14.89 -30.72
C LEU A 1026 -33.84 -15.82 -31.01
N ILE A 1027 -33.92 -16.63 -32.07
CA ILE A 1027 -32.77 -17.42 -32.52
C ILE A 1027 -31.67 -16.46 -32.98
#